data_AF-A0A0L0UPT4-F1
#
_entry.id   AF-A0A0L0UPT4-F1
#
_cell.length_a   1.000
_cell.length_b   1.000
_cell.length_c   1.000
_cell.angle_alpha   90.00
_cell.angle_beta   90.00
_cell.angle_gamma   90.00
#
_symmetry.space_group_name_H-M   'P 1'
#
loop_
_entity.id
_entity.type
_entity.pdbx_description
1 polymer ?
#
loop_
_entity_poly.entity_id
_entity_poly.type
_entity_poly.pdbx_seq_one_letter_code
_entity_poly.pdbx_strand_id
1 'polypeptide(L)'
;MGKGHKINPFHHETRREKKKREKNATRNSASQQTLTSLVDGTYQPPRIGNHPRAFTSSLGSNPSGGDVGNTYQYHDHQHPNHYGPDQDDGDQDLMLESQSQIAHHGTLAATSALSAWGSIPWDVPSSIPNRSAPGFNFLDPEITAAVRNRDRNASHQRKDNAWQKLMGKLFPVYMWLKVKTQNWTATNALDSFSTKFCKCGPNTPRIKQWIDLVDLVGQQRMLFTFCKCIPRPVQILANGFLASSPSEPTAGFSMRLLAYHNHAWHHSNVRMAPFSETQQLFNEERSETLWNKSQTAGRDLQTCLGQAILTYHNLLEMNLNLIQSLLGLSDLQKLASGTCPGCFGPSSQTGIYRLTSVANRLNISFDGNFQQRHQKAAGRNAVELKIPDMFTQPADLDRVKEYIANQEQVHKINKKADKCAASHKAGNDNRNETTWKACDDTGLMGACCRHDSVIYLTNIEGTGENRALPLVILEQIINTIEAGRPIGVLYDLGCSLDKFIKLRDIWPESRSRLSFGTSVFHAYVHEWPCQVKYNPRYQQGWGLSDGESLERLWSALSPLVSPLRYATRNNRLGALAHRCKHRNKHSVTKLASWLRKKFDQALVRRDTEKDVISRLVQIRNPNADGQQGYTVQFFRTQWEDQVRVALDKEDDAIGQTNLATFYKNEEVLNEYRDQVRSGSWPATLFELNHIISTITEREAAQHKLAALLGKDYEHLRGTRTTEMGMLTLLWRAKSELFAMAVDVRAERQPLISTESGNILGTRLKEKIMAAIKRRSKPVDV
;
A
#
# COMPACT_ATOMS: atom_id res chain seq x y z
N MET A 1 20.42 -50.04 -23.40
CA MET A 1 19.87 -49.60 -22.10
C MET A 1 20.39 -48.20 -21.78
N GLY A 2 19.70 -47.15 -22.21
CA GLY A 2 20.04 -45.76 -21.87
C GLY A 2 19.38 -45.39 -20.55
N LYS A 3 20.16 -45.00 -19.53
CA LYS A 3 19.65 -44.47 -18.26
C LYS A 3 18.85 -43.19 -18.55
N GLY A 4 17.52 -43.31 -18.62
CA GLY A 4 16.62 -42.17 -18.70
C GLY A 4 16.90 -41.21 -17.54
N HIS A 5 17.10 -39.93 -17.86
CA HIS A 5 17.22 -38.87 -16.85
C HIS A 5 16.11 -39.01 -15.82
N LYS A 6 16.49 -39.19 -14.55
CA LYS A 6 15.56 -39.12 -13.41
C LYS A 6 14.95 -37.71 -13.42
N ILE A 7 13.72 -37.59 -13.92
CA ILE A 7 12.93 -36.37 -13.82
C ILE A 7 12.79 -36.06 -12.33
N ASN A 8 13.40 -34.96 -11.89
CA ASN A 8 13.24 -34.47 -10.53
C ASN A 8 11.78 -34.00 -10.37
N PRO A 9 10.96 -34.65 -9.53
CA PRO A 9 9.54 -34.31 -9.38
C PRO A 9 9.32 -32.91 -8.78
N PHE A 10 10.37 -32.28 -8.24
CA PHE A 10 10.33 -30.96 -7.61
C PHE A 10 10.86 -29.82 -8.50
N HIS A 11 11.39 -30.12 -9.69
CA HIS A 11 11.90 -29.11 -10.60
C HIS A 11 11.27 -29.27 -12.00
N HIS A 12 10.01 -28.86 -12.13
CA HIS A 12 9.35 -28.76 -13.43
C HIS A 12 9.50 -27.34 -13.98
N GLU A 13 10.42 -27.14 -14.94
CA GLU A 13 10.55 -25.89 -15.69
C GLU A 13 9.88 -26.05 -17.07
N THR A 14 8.83 -25.27 -17.33
CA THR A 14 8.16 -25.24 -18.65
C THR A 14 9.08 -24.64 -19.72
N ARG A 15 8.85 -24.96 -21.00
CA ARG A 15 9.58 -24.33 -22.13
C ARG A 15 9.54 -22.80 -22.09
N ARG A 16 8.43 -22.22 -21.61
CA ARG A 16 8.28 -20.76 -21.42
C ARG A 16 9.10 -20.25 -20.23
N GLU A 17 9.16 -20.97 -19.11
CA GLU A 17 10.04 -20.63 -17.99
C GLU A 17 11.51 -20.70 -18.40
N LYS A 18 11.90 -21.72 -19.18
CA LYS A 18 13.23 -21.82 -19.79
C LYS A 18 13.53 -20.62 -20.70
N LYS A 19 12.63 -20.27 -21.65
CA LYS A 19 12.78 -19.10 -22.53
C LYS A 19 12.80 -17.78 -21.74
N LYS A 20 12.04 -17.68 -20.66
CA LYS A 20 12.03 -16.52 -19.76
C LYS A 20 13.33 -16.44 -18.96
N ARG A 21 13.89 -17.57 -18.52
CA ARG A 21 15.20 -17.66 -17.89
C ARG A 21 16.30 -17.22 -18.86
N GLU A 22 16.26 -17.69 -20.11
CA GLU A 22 17.16 -17.27 -21.18
C GLU A 22 17.04 -15.77 -21.47
N LYS A 23 15.81 -15.23 -21.61
CA LYS A 23 15.60 -13.78 -21.76
C LYS A 23 16.13 -12.97 -20.58
N ASN A 24 15.98 -13.51 -19.37
CA ASN A 24 16.52 -12.89 -18.16
C ASN A 24 18.02 -13.14 -17.99
N ALA A 25 18.65 -14.02 -18.77
CA ALA A 25 20.04 -14.44 -18.58
C ALA A 25 21.00 -13.28 -18.77
N THR A 26 20.82 -12.44 -19.80
CA THR A 26 21.64 -11.24 -20.02
C THR A 26 21.53 -10.27 -18.84
N ARG A 27 20.30 -10.02 -18.36
CA ARG A 27 20.04 -9.14 -17.21
C ARG A 27 20.63 -9.70 -15.91
N ASN A 28 20.49 -11.00 -15.69
CA ASN A 28 21.02 -11.70 -14.52
C ASN A 28 22.55 -11.73 -14.58
N SER A 29 23.14 -11.97 -15.76
CA SER A 29 24.58 -11.89 -16.02
C SER A 29 25.12 -10.51 -15.70
N ALA A 30 24.48 -9.44 -16.20
CA ALA A 30 24.88 -8.08 -15.86
C ALA A 30 24.76 -7.78 -14.35
N SER A 31 23.75 -8.34 -13.66
CA SER A 31 23.63 -8.21 -12.20
C SER A 31 24.74 -8.98 -11.48
N GLN A 32 25.11 -10.16 -11.99
CA GLN A 32 26.20 -10.99 -11.47
C GLN A 32 27.57 -10.34 -11.69
N GLN A 33 27.79 -9.72 -12.85
CA GLN A 33 28.99 -8.95 -13.15
C GLN A 33 29.10 -7.77 -12.20
N THR A 34 28.03 -6.99 -11.99
CA THR A 34 28.02 -5.92 -10.98
C THR A 34 28.38 -6.43 -9.59
N LEU A 35 27.78 -7.55 -9.16
CA LEU A 35 28.09 -8.15 -7.86
C LEU A 35 29.57 -8.58 -7.78
N THR A 36 30.09 -9.22 -8.83
CA THR A 36 31.48 -9.67 -8.90
C THR A 36 32.43 -8.47 -8.82
N SER A 37 32.19 -7.43 -9.61
CA SER A 37 32.96 -6.19 -9.57
C SER A 37 32.85 -5.44 -8.23
N LEU A 38 31.72 -5.53 -7.52
CA LEU A 38 31.59 -5.00 -6.17
C LEU A 38 32.42 -5.77 -5.16
N VAL A 39 32.43 -7.11 -5.26
CA VAL A 39 33.25 -8.00 -4.40
C VAL A 39 34.74 -7.78 -4.67
N ASP A 40 35.13 -7.65 -5.94
CA ASP A 40 36.51 -7.44 -6.37
C ASP A 40 36.99 -5.98 -6.22
N GLY A 41 36.11 -5.06 -5.82
CA GLY A 41 36.42 -3.63 -5.67
C GLY A 41 36.64 -2.87 -6.98
N THR A 42 36.33 -3.46 -8.13
CA THR A 42 36.54 -2.91 -9.48
C THR A 42 35.33 -2.17 -10.04
N TYR A 43 34.21 -2.10 -9.30
CA TYR A 43 32.97 -1.49 -9.79
C TYR A 43 33.14 0.00 -10.10
N GLN A 44 32.91 0.38 -11.36
CA GLN A 44 32.84 1.76 -11.80
C GLN A 44 31.38 2.21 -11.91
N PRO A 45 30.96 3.27 -11.19
CA PRO A 45 29.63 3.85 -11.33
C PRO A 45 29.35 4.28 -12.77
N PRO A 46 28.08 4.22 -13.24
CA PRO A 46 27.70 4.86 -14.50
C PRO A 46 28.12 6.33 -14.49
N ARG A 47 28.86 6.78 -15.51
CA ARG A 47 29.22 8.20 -15.65
C ARG A 47 27.94 9.02 -15.84
N ILE A 48 27.77 10.07 -15.04
CA ILE A 48 26.68 11.04 -15.21
C ILE A 48 26.85 11.68 -16.59
N GLY A 49 25.93 11.42 -17.51
CA GLY A 49 25.81 12.22 -18.73
C GLY A 49 25.55 13.66 -18.30
N ASN A 50 26.40 14.58 -18.75
CA ASN A 50 26.32 16.00 -18.42
C ASN A 50 24.87 16.50 -18.50
N HIS A 51 24.29 16.92 -17.38
CA HIS A 51 23.16 17.84 -17.43
C HIS A 51 23.60 19.09 -18.22
N PRO A 52 22.72 19.70 -19.03
CA PRO A 52 23.08 20.90 -19.80
C PRO A 52 23.60 21.95 -18.82
N ARG A 53 24.86 22.37 -18.99
CA ARG A 53 25.38 23.54 -18.29
C ARG A 53 24.45 24.72 -18.61
N ALA A 54 24.08 25.46 -17.57
CA ALA A 54 23.44 26.76 -17.74
C ALA A 54 24.26 27.58 -18.75
N PHE A 55 23.56 28.13 -19.74
CA PHE A 55 24.13 28.98 -20.78
C PHE A 55 24.94 30.12 -20.16
N THR A 56 26.26 30.06 -20.33
CA THR A 56 27.10 31.26 -20.31
C THR A 56 27.29 31.70 -21.74
N SER A 57 26.73 32.85 -22.07
CA SER A 57 26.88 33.56 -23.34
C SER A 57 28.35 33.74 -23.71
N SER A 58 28.78 33.23 -24.87
CA SER A 58 29.81 33.88 -25.68
C SER A 58 29.67 33.45 -27.14
N LEU A 59 29.64 34.48 -28.00
CA LEU A 59 29.64 34.39 -29.46
C LEU A 59 30.87 33.64 -29.98
N GLY A 60 30.71 32.93 -31.11
CA GLY A 60 31.77 32.87 -32.12
C GLY A 60 32.08 31.49 -32.74
N SER A 61 31.58 31.31 -33.97
CA SER A 61 32.22 30.61 -35.12
C SER A 61 32.47 29.08 -35.09
N ASN A 62 31.66 28.39 -35.89
CA ASN A 62 31.96 27.15 -36.63
C ASN A 62 33.09 27.39 -37.67
N PRO A 63 33.79 26.37 -38.26
CA PRO A 63 33.16 25.12 -38.74
C PRO A 63 33.98 23.79 -38.74
N SER A 64 33.21 22.72 -39.00
CA SER A 64 33.51 21.49 -39.79
C SER A 64 34.45 20.39 -39.25
N GLY A 65 33.90 19.16 -39.16
CA GLY A 65 34.64 17.90 -39.34
C GLY A 65 34.10 16.66 -38.60
N GLY A 66 33.49 15.73 -39.36
CA GLY A 66 33.70 14.28 -39.16
C GLY A 66 32.78 13.51 -38.20
N ASP A 67 31.73 12.93 -38.79
CA ASP A 67 30.78 11.99 -38.21
C ASP A 67 31.33 10.55 -38.19
N VAL A 68 31.31 9.85 -37.04
CA VAL A 68 31.33 8.38 -36.95
C VAL A 68 30.53 7.95 -35.71
N GLY A 69 29.36 7.35 -35.96
CA GLY A 69 28.37 6.98 -34.96
C GLY A 69 28.69 5.75 -34.11
N ASN A 70 28.05 5.70 -32.94
CA ASN A 70 27.69 4.46 -32.26
C ASN A 70 26.51 4.71 -31.31
N THR A 71 25.30 4.50 -31.81
CA THR A 71 24.03 4.67 -31.07
C THR A 71 23.66 3.35 -30.38
N TYR A 72 23.83 3.28 -29.06
CA TYR A 72 23.16 2.26 -28.23
C TYR A 72 21.75 2.75 -27.89
N GLN A 73 20.75 2.22 -28.60
CA GLN A 73 19.33 2.47 -28.37
C GLN A 73 18.87 1.96 -26.99
N TYR A 74 18.37 2.88 -26.17
CA TYR A 74 17.50 2.62 -25.03
C TYR A 74 16.10 2.26 -25.53
N HIS A 75 15.68 1.01 -25.40
CA HIS A 75 14.28 0.61 -25.57
C HIS A 75 13.55 0.67 -24.23
N ASP A 76 12.89 1.80 -23.97
CA ASP A 76 11.85 1.94 -22.95
C ASP A 76 10.50 1.54 -23.58
N HIS A 77 10.02 0.34 -23.30
CA HIS A 77 8.66 -0.06 -23.65
C HIS A 77 7.73 0.17 -22.45
N GLN A 78 7.26 1.40 -22.31
CA GLN A 78 5.94 1.70 -21.74
C GLN A 78 5.08 2.21 -22.88
N HIS A 79 4.14 1.38 -23.35
CA HIS A 79 3.10 1.81 -24.29
C HIS A 79 1.97 2.50 -23.52
N PRO A 80 1.65 3.77 -23.83
CA PRO A 80 0.33 4.33 -23.61
C PRO A 80 -0.50 4.08 -24.87
N ASN A 81 -1.65 3.43 -24.72
CA ASN A 81 -2.66 3.32 -25.77
C ASN A 81 -3.31 4.69 -25.98
N HIS A 82 -3.08 5.32 -27.13
CA HIS A 82 -4.02 6.26 -27.72
C HIS A 82 -4.31 5.82 -29.15
N TYR A 83 -5.56 5.43 -29.38
CA TYR A 83 -6.18 5.36 -30.69
C TYR A 83 -6.34 6.80 -31.21
N GLY A 84 -5.79 7.08 -32.38
CA GLY A 84 -6.21 8.19 -33.25
C GLY A 84 -6.66 7.59 -34.58
N PRO A 85 -7.77 8.08 -35.17
CA PRO A 85 -8.30 7.54 -36.41
C PRO A 85 -7.55 8.08 -37.63
N ASP A 86 -7.62 7.30 -38.70
CA ASP A 86 -7.00 7.55 -40.00
C ASP A 86 -7.54 8.82 -40.69
N GLN A 87 -6.67 9.32 -41.57
CA GLN A 87 -6.83 10.44 -42.50
C GLN A 87 -7.96 10.19 -43.51
N ASP A 88 -8.69 11.25 -43.86
CA ASP A 88 -9.34 11.37 -45.16
C ASP A 88 -9.22 12.84 -45.63
N ASP A 89 -8.96 13.00 -46.92
CA ASP A 89 -8.54 14.21 -47.63
C ASP A 89 -9.67 15.25 -47.82
N GLY A 90 -9.30 16.52 -48.10
CA GLY A 90 -10.16 17.42 -48.88
C GLY A 90 -10.28 18.89 -48.42
N ASP A 91 -9.39 19.73 -48.95
CA ASP A 91 -9.61 21.07 -49.52
C ASP A 91 -10.37 22.23 -48.82
N GLN A 92 -9.67 23.37 -48.87
CA GLN A 92 -10.11 24.74 -49.19
C GLN A 92 -10.77 25.66 -48.15
N ASP A 93 -9.93 26.64 -47.76
CA ASP A 93 -10.13 28.09 -47.93
C ASP A 93 -11.02 28.93 -46.99
N LEU A 94 -10.38 30.03 -46.59
CA LEU A 94 -10.86 31.39 -46.27
C LEU A 94 -10.65 31.92 -44.84
N MET A 95 -9.87 33.00 -44.89
CA MET A 95 -9.46 33.96 -43.88
C MET A 95 -10.63 34.77 -43.27
N LEU A 96 -10.37 35.27 -42.06
CA LEU A 96 -10.40 36.68 -41.64
C LEU A 96 -11.34 37.06 -40.45
N GLU A 97 -10.71 37.77 -39.51
CA GLU A 97 -11.20 38.89 -38.69
C GLU A 97 -12.03 38.69 -37.40
N SER A 98 -11.31 38.81 -36.28
CA SER A 98 -11.56 39.69 -35.12
C SER A 98 -12.91 40.43 -35.02
N GLN A 99 -13.66 40.18 -33.94
CA GLN A 99 -13.98 41.20 -32.92
C GLN A 99 -14.69 40.63 -31.69
N SER A 100 -14.39 41.26 -30.56
CA SER A 100 -14.85 41.02 -29.19
C SER A 100 -16.34 41.23 -28.97
N GLN A 101 -17.07 40.25 -28.40
CA GLN A 101 -18.17 40.49 -27.45
C GLN A 101 -18.29 39.35 -26.44
N ILE A 102 -18.36 39.76 -25.17
CA ILE A 102 -18.59 38.91 -24.00
C ILE A 102 -20.05 38.46 -24.01
N ALA A 103 -20.28 37.14 -24.01
CA ALA A 103 -21.52 36.55 -23.53
C ALA A 103 -21.23 35.20 -22.86
N HIS A 104 -21.52 35.13 -21.57
CA HIS A 104 -21.63 33.90 -20.80
C HIS A 104 -22.61 32.94 -21.49
N HIS A 105 -22.17 31.76 -21.93
CA HIS A 105 -22.94 30.50 -21.95
C HIS A 105 -22.07 29.39 -22.57
N GLY A 106 -21.89 28.25 -21.88
CA GLY A 106 -21.38 27.02 -22.52
C GLY A 106 -20.34 26.18 -21.78
N THR A 107 -20.49 25.92 -20.47
CA THR A 107 -19.83 24.76 -19.84
C THR A 107 -20.86 23.92 -19.09
N LEU A 108 -21.82 23.38 -19.86
CA LEU A 108 -22.89 22.51 -19.36
C LEU A 108 -22.95 21.13 -20.05
N ALA A 109 -22.10 20.85 -21.03
CA ALA A 109 -22.09 19.54 -21.70
C ALA A 109 -21.12 18.53 -21.06
N ALA A 110 -20.00 18.96 -20.46
CA ALA A 110 -19.02 18.04 -19.84
C ALA A 110 -19.38 17.61 -18.40
N THR A 111 -20.33 18.31 -17.76
CA THR A 111 -20.86 17.99 -16.43
C THR A 111 -22.14 17.14 -16.46
N SER A 112 -22.75 16.94 -17.63
CA SER A 112 -24.00 16.17 -17.78
C SER A 112 -23.78 14.64 -17.82
N ALA A 113 -22.63 14.17 -18.33
CA ALA A 113 -22.34 12.73 -18.37
C ALA A 113 -21.95 12.10 -17.01
N LEU A 114 -21.71 12.92 -15.98
CA LEU A 114 -21.36 12.48 -14.62
C LEU A 114 -22.49 12.72 -13.58
N SER A 115 -23.62 13.34 -13.96
CA SER A 115 -24.79 13.51 -13.08
C SER A 115 -25.89 12.46 -13.30
N ALA A 116 -25.79 11.62 -14.33
CA ALA A 116 -26.78 10.58 -14.63
C ALA A 116 -26.82 9.38 -13.66
N TRP A 117 -26.02 9.39 -12.58
CA TRP A 117 -26.09 8.41 -11.49
C TRP A 117 -26.86 8.91 -10.26
N GLY A 118 -27.47 10.11 -10.34
CA GLY A 118 -28.22 10.74 -9.25
C GLY A 118 -29.75 10.70 -9.35
N SER A 119 -30.32 10.18 -10.46
CA SER A 119 -31.77 10.29 -10.74
C SER A 119 -32.44 8.95 -11.03
N ILE A 120 -32.12 7.90 -10.27
CA ILE A 120 -33.03 6.77 -10.13
C ILE A 120 -33.91 7.08 -8.93
N PRO A 121 -35.22 7.31 -9.10
CA PRO A 121 -36.14 7.37 -7.97
C PRO A 121 -36.10 5.99 -7.30
N TRP A 122 -35.69 5.93 -6.05
CA TRP A 122 -35.66 4.68 -5.28
C TRP A 122 -37.07 4.14 -4.94
N ASP A 123 -38.12 4.86 -5.36
CA ASP A 123 -39.51 4.46 -5.24
C ASP A 123 -40.22 4.50 -6.61
N VAL A 124 -40.09 3.43 -7.39
CA VAL A 124 -41.01 3.15 -8.50
C VAL A 124 -41.98 2.07 -8.00
N PRO A 125 -43.27 2.39 -7.78
CA PRO A 125 -44.26 1.36 -7.46
C PRO A 125 -44.31 0.34 -8.61
N SER A 126 -44.17 -0.94 -8.27
CA SER A 126 -44.35 -2.04 -9.21
C SER A 126 -45.74 -1.98 -9.85
N SER A 127 -45.79 -1.91 -11.18
CA SER A 127 -47.03 -2.04 -11.98
C SER A 127 -47.46 -3.49 -12.21
N ILE A 128 -46.86 -4.45 -11.50
CA ILE A 128 -47.34 -5.83 -11.49
C ILE A 128 -48.58 -5.87 -10.59
N PRO A 129 -49.78 -6.25 -11.09
CA PRO A 129 -50.92 -6.45 -10.22
C PRO A 129 -50.55 -7.50 -9.18
N ASN A 130 -50.66 -7.12 -7.90
CA ASN A 130 -50.49 -8.04 -6.78
C ASN A 130 -51.32 -9.29 -7.06
N ARG A 131 -50.65 -10.39 -7.43
CA ARG A 131 -51.27 -11.70 -7.35
C ARG A 131 -51.64 -11.88 -5.90
N SER A 132 -52.93 -12.07 -5.63
CA SER A 132 -53.44 -12.48 -4.33
C SER A 132 -52.54 -13.60 -3.82
N ALA A 133 -51.85 -13.33 -2.69
CA ALA A 133 -51.09 -14.35 -2.01
C ALA A 133 -52.02 -15.54 -1.75
N PRO A 134 -51.58 -16.79 -1.97
CA PRO A 134 -52.36 -17.93 -1.54
C PRO A 134 -52.61 -17.75 -0.04
N GLY A 135 -53.88 -17.71 0.34
CA GLY A 135 -54.27 -17.73 1.74
C GLY A 135 -53.57 -18.89 2.44
N PHE A 136 -53.15 -18.63 3.68
CA PHE A 136 -52.49 -19.55 4.62
C PHE A 136 -50.95 -19.68 4.51
N ASN A 137 -50.23 -18.67 5.01
CA ASN A 137 -48.89 -18.90 5.59
C ASN A 137 -49.07 -19.40 7.04
N PHE A 138 -49.04 -20.72 7.25
CA PHE A 138 -49.19 -21.35 8.56
C PHE A 138 -47.99 -21.14 9.53
N LEU A 139 -46.96 -20.38 9.13
CA LEU A 139 -45.75 -20.17 9.92
C LEU A 139 -45.35 -18.69 9.93
N ASP A 140 -44.93 -18.22 11.10
CA ASP A 140 -44.35 -16.89 11.30
C ASP A 140 -43.23 -16.62 10.27
N PRO A 141 -43.26 -15.48 9.55
CA PRO A 141 -42.21 -15.08 8.60
C PRO A 141 -40.79 -15.11 9.19
N GLU A 142 -40.62 -14.77 10.48
CA GLU A 142 -39.33 -14.80 11.17
C GLU A 142 -38.85 -16.23 11.37
N ILE A 143 -39.75 -17.13 11.80
CA ILE A 143 -39.45 -18.56 11.95
C ILE A 143 -39.09 -19.16 10.58
N THR A 144 -39.82 -18.80 9.52
CA THR A 144 -39.54 -19.26 8.16
C THR A 144 -38.18 -18.77 7.65
N ALA A 145 -37.83 -17.51 7.93
CA ALA A 145 -36.51 -16.96 7.59
C ALA A 145 -35.39 -17.66 8.38
N ALA A 146 -35.60 -17.91 9.67
CA ALA A 146 -34.65 -18.60 10.54
C ALA A 146 -34.40 -20.05 10.09
N VAL A 147 -35.46 -20.80 9.75
CA VAL A 147 -35.35 -22.16 9.20
C VAL A 147 -34.59 -22.16 7.87
N ARG A 148 -34.96 -21.28 6.93
CA ARG A 148 -34.24 -21.14 5.65
C ARG A 148 -32.76 -20.81 5.85
N ASN A 149 -32.44 -19.98 6.83
CA ASN A 149 -31.06 -19.63 7.15
C ASN A 149 -30.30 -20.82 7.75
N ARG A 150 -30.93 -21.57 8.68
CA ARG A 150 -30.36 -22.79 9.26
C ARG A 150 -30.08 -23.85 8.19
N ASP A 151 -31.01 -24.09 7.28
CA ASP A 151 -30.86 -25.07 6.19
C ASP A 151 -29.78 -24.69 5.18
N ARG A 152 -29.72 -23.39 4.85
CA ARG A 152 -28.64 -22.83 4.02
C ARG A 152 -27.29 -23.06 4.71
N ASN A 153 -27.19 -22.76 6.00
CA ASN A 153 -25.96 -22.92 6.77
C ASN A 153 -25.51 -24.38 6.83
N ALA A 154 -26.42 -25.30 7.15
CA ALA A 154 -26.15 -26.73 7.18
C ALA A 154 -25.69 -27.25 5.80
N SER A 155 -26.25 -26.71 4.72
CA SER A 155 -25.86 -27.09 3.35
C SER A 155 -24.45 -26.59 2.98
N HIS A 156 -24.09 -25.36 3.37
CA HIS A 156 -22.73 -24.84 3.19
C HIS A 156 -21.70 -25.63 4.01
N GLN A 157 -22.00 -25.97 5.27
CA GLN A 157 -21.11 -26.77 6.12
C GLN A 157 -20.91 -28.19 5.57
N ARG A 158 -21.99 -28.86 5.15
CA ARG A 158 -21.89 -30.17 4.50
C ARG A 158 -21.02 -30.13 3.25
N LYS A 159 -21.14 -29.06 2.45
CA LYS A 159 -20.33 -28.87 1.24
C LYS A 159 -18.85 -28.63 1.57
N ASP A 160 -18.53 -27.80 2.56
CA ASP A 160 -17.13 -27.54 2.96
C ASP A 160 -16.48 -28.82 3.52
N ASN A 161 -17.19 -29.54 4.40
CA ASN A 161 -16.74 -30.83 4.95
C ASN A 161 -16.48 -31.86 3.84
N ALA A 162 -17.34 -31.92 2.83
CA ALA A 162 -17.15 -32.80 1.68
C ALA A 162 -15.91 -32.42 0.86
N TRP A 163 -15.67 -31.12 0.65
CA TRP A 163 -14.45 -30.63 0.00
C TRP A 163 -13.21 -30.99 0.81
N GLN A 164 -13.17 -30.71 2.11
CA GLN A 164 -12.02 -31.03 2.96
C GLN A 164 -11.65 -32.51 2.90
N LYS A 165 -12.63 -33.41 3.02
CA LYS A 165 -12.41 -34.86 2.89
C LYS A 165 -11.92 -35.27 1.50
N LEU A 166 -12.40 -34.60 0.46
CA LEU A 166 -12.03 -34.88 -0.93
C LEU A 166 -10.62 -34.39 -1.28
N MET A 167 -10.19 -33.24 -0.75
CA MET A 167 -8.90 -32.62 -1.10
C MET A 167 -7.71 -33.56 -0.87
N GLY A 168 -7.74 -34.35 0.21
CA GLY A 168 -6.69 -35.35 0.49
C GLY A 168 -6.55 -36.44 -0.58
N LYS A 169 -7.62 -36.75 -1.33
CA LYS A 169 -7.59 -37.68 -2.47
C LYS A 169 -7.34 -36.98 -3.80
N LEU A 170 -7.83 -35.75 -3.93
CA LEU A 170 -7.71 -34.95 -5.16
C LEU A 170 -6.29 -34.45 -5.38
N PHE A 171 -5.62 -33.98 -4.33
CA PHE A 171 -4.30 -33.35 -4.42
C PHE A 171 -3.18 -34.29 -4.90
N PRO A 172 -3.05 -35.54 -4.42
CA PRO A 172 -2.04 -36.47 -4.96
C PRO A 172 -2.23 -36.76 -6.45
N VAL A 173 -3.49 -36.88 -6.90
CA VAL A 173 -3.83 -37.09 -8.31
C VAL A 173 -3.50 -35.85 -9.14
N TYR A 174 -3.83 -34.65 -8.63
CA TYR A 174 -3.43 -33.39 -9.23
C TYR A 174 -1.91 -33.32 -9.42
N MET A 175 -1.11 -33.65 -8.39
CA MET A 175 0.35 -33.61 -8.48
C MET A 175 0.90 -34.60 -9.51
N TRP A 176 0.37 -35.83 -9.55
CA TRP A 176 0.79 -36.82 -10.54
C TRP A 176 0.48 -36.36 -11.97
N LEU A 177 -0.75 -35.87 -12.21
CA LEU A 177 -1.18 -35.39 -13.53
C LEU A 177 -0.39 -34.16 -13.95
N LYS A 178 -0.15 -33.23 -13.03
CA LYS A 178 0.68 -32.04 -13.27
C LYS A 178 2.05 -32.40 -13.82
N VAL A 179 2.68 -33.46 -13.33
CA VAL A 179 3.96 -33.94 -13.90
C VAL A 179 3.75 -34.57 -15.29
N LYS A 180 2.73 -35.41 -15.46
CA LYS A 180 2.50 -36.18 -16.69
C LYS A 180 2.02 -35.37 -17.88
N THR A 181 1.28 -34.29 -17.63
CA THR A 181 0.75 -33.40 -18.67
C THR A 181 1.58 -32.13 -18.85
N GLN A 182 2.75 -32.07 -18.21
CA GLN A 182 3.60 -30.87 -18.13
C GLN A 182 2.81 -29.64 -17.68
N ASN A 183 2.10 -29.77 -16.56
CA ASN A 183 1.16 -28.78 -16.03
C ASN A 183 0.08 -28.42 -17.07
N TRP A 184 -0.49 -29.44 -17.71
CA TRP A 184 -1.51 -29.33 -18.77
C TRP A 184 -1.08 -28.46 -19.96
N THR A 185 0.22 -28.43 -20.28
CA THR A 185 0.75 -27.76 -21.48
C THR A 185 1.13 -28.72 -22.61
N ALA A 186 1.21 -30.02 -22.32
CA ALA A 186 1.46 -31.05 -23.34
C ALA A 186 0.19 -31.40 -24.12
N THR A 187 0.35 -32.08 -25.27
CA THR A 187 -0.75 -32.50 -26.15
C THR A 187 -1.69 -33.49 -25.47
N ASN A 188 -1.19 -34.28 -24.51
CA ASN A 188 -1.94 -35.25 -23.71
C ASN A 188 -2.74 -34.61 -22.56
N ALA A 189 -2.95 -33.29 -22.53
CA ALA A 189 -3.58 -32.59 -21.41
C ALA A 189 -5.03 -33.03 -21.14
N LEU A 190 -5.73 -33.54 -22.16
CA LEU A 190 -7.12 -34.00 -22.06
C LEU A 190 -7.25 -35.53 -22.21
N ASP A 191 -6.14 -36.26 -22.28
CA ASP A 191 -6.16 -37.72 -22.36
C ASP A 191 -6.74 -38.31 -21.07
N SER A 192 -7.41 -39.47 -21.18
CA SER A 192 -7.94 -40.16 -20.01
C SER A 192 -6.84 -40.95 -19.29
N PHE A 193 -6.56 -40.56 -18.04
CA PHE A 193 -5.69 -41.29 -17.13
C PHE A 193 -6.47 -42.13 -16.11
N SER A 194 -7.77 -42.34 -16.34
CA SER A 194 -8.66 -43.03 -15.39
C SER A 194 -8.18 -44.43 -15.02
N THR A 195 -7.57 -45.16 -15.95
CA THR A 195 -7.01 -46.52 -15.75
C THR A 195 -5.78 -46.55 -14.83
N LYS A 196 -5.12 -45.40 -14.62
CA LYS A 196 -4.03 -45.29 -13.65
C LYS A 196 -4.55 -45.39 -12.22
N PHE A 197 -5.68 -44.76 -11.95
CA PHE A 197 -6.26 -44.64 -10.62
C PHE A 197 -7.29 -45.73 -10.33
N CYS A 198 -8.01 -46.21 -11.35
CA CYS A 198 -9.02 -47.27 -11.23
C CYS A 198 -8.47 -48.61 -11.73
N LYS A 199 -8.48 -49.63 -10.86
CA LYS A 199 -8.05 -51.01 -11.15
C LYS A 199 -9.20 -52.02 -11.18
N CYS A 200 -10.44 -51.54 -11.08
CA CYS A 200 -11.62 -52.38 -11.14
C CYS A 200 -11.80 -52.98 -12.54
N GLY A 201 -12.20 -54.26 -12.59
CA GLY A 201 -12.49 -54.97 -13.83
C GLY A 201 -13.70 -54.38 -14.60
N PRO A 202 -13.94 -54.88 -15.83
CA PRO A 202 -15.05 -54.42 -16.66
C PRO A 202 -16.42 -54.69 -16.03
N ASN A 203 -16.56 -55.78 -15.25
CA ASN A 203 -17.82 -56.20 -14.64
C ASN A 203 -18.20 -55.41 -13.36
N THR A 204 -17.33 -54.50 -12.88
CA THR A 204 -17.63 -53.71 -11.69
C THR A 204 -18.74 -52.69 -11.98
N PRO A 205 -19.77 -52.57 -11.12
CA PRO A 205 -20.86 -51.62 -11.31
C PRO A 205 -20.35 -50.18 -11.50
N ARG A 206 -20.81 -49.53 -12.58
CA ARG A 206 -20.46 -48.14 -12.90
C ARG A 206 -21.71 -47.28 -13.01
N ILE A 207 -21.58 -46.03 -12.60
CA ILE A 207 -22.65 -45.03 -12.68
C ILE A 207 -22.40 -44.17 -13.89
N LYS A 208 -23.38 -44.08 -14.80
CA LYS A 208 -23.33 -43.15 -15.93
C LYS A 208 -23.98 -41.83 -15.54
N GLN A 209 -23.33 -40.71 -15.84
CA GLN A 209 -23.86 -39.39 -15.56
C GLN A 209 -23.35 -38.37 -16.58
N TRP A 210 -24.23 -37.50 -17.06
CA TRP A 210 -23.88 -36.38 -17.94
C TRP A 210 -23.16 -35.28 -17.16
N ILE A 211 -22.04 -34.81 -17.71
CA ILE A 211 -21.21 -33.75 -17.15
C ILE A 211 -20.96 -32.70 -18.23
N ASP A 212 -21.23 -31.44 -17.88
CA ASP A 212 -20.92 -30.30 -18.73
C ASP A 212 -19.44 -29.94 -18.59
N LEU A 213 -18.68 -30.08 -19.65
CA LEU A 213 -17.26 -29.77 -19.68
C LEU A 213 -17.01 -28.48 -20.42
N VAL A 214 -16.28 -27.57 -19.79
CA VAL A 214 -15.90 -26.28 -20.36
C VAL A 214 -14.38 -26.22 -20.45
N ASP A 215 -13.86 -26.07 -21.66
CA ASP A 215 -12.46 -25.82 -21.96
C ASP A 215 -12.25 -24.39 -22.47
N LEU A 216 -10.99 -24.02 -22.69
CA LEU A 216 -10.58 -22.71 -23.17
C LEU A 216 -11.14 -22.40 -24.57
N VAL A 217 -11.27 -23.41 -25.43
CA VAL A 217 -11.61 -23.26 -26.86
C VAL A 217 -12.97 -23.86 -27.24
N GLY A 218 -13.73 -24.37 -26.28
CA GLY A 218 -15.02 -24.97 -26.53
C GLY A 218 -15.63 -25.61 -25.29
N GLN A 219 -16.83 -26.14 -25.46
CA GLN A 219 -17.60 -26.82 -24.42
C GLN A 219 -18.36 -28.02 -24.99
N GLN A 220 -18.63 -29.01 -24.13
CA GLN A 220 -19.38 -30.21 -24.50
C GLN A 220 -19.97 -30.91 -23.28
N ARG A 221 -21.13 -31.54 -23.45
CA ARG A 221 -21.81 -32.40 -22.50
C ARG A 221 -21.40 -33.84 -22.77
N MET A 222 -20.63 -34.41 -21.86
CA MET A 222 -20.10 -35.77 -21.99
C MET A 222 -20.74 -36.74 -21.00
N LEU A 223 -21.02 -37.96 -21.46
CA LEU A 223 -21.52 -39.04 -20.61
C LEU A 223 -20.34 -39.74 -19.90
N PHE A 224 -20.09 -39.38 -18.65
CA PHE A 224 -19.05 -40.02 -17.84
C PHE A 224 -19.53 -41.35 -17.25
N THR A 225 -18.64 -42.33 -17.25
CA THR A 225 -18.87 -43.63 -16.60
C THR A 225 -17.99 -43.74 -15.35
N PHE A 226 -18.58 -43.48 -14.19
CA PHE A 226 -17.90 -43.43 -12.90
C PHE A 226 -17.81 -44.80 -12.24
N CYS A 227 -16.61 -45.19 -11.82
CA CYS A 227 -16.41 -46.33 -10.92
C CYS A 227 -16.55 -45.89 -9.45
N LYS A 228 -17.22 -46.69 -8.61
CA LYS A 228 -17.43 -46.35 -7.19
C LYS A 228 -16.14 -46.39 -6.35
N CYS A 229 -15.06 -47.00 -6.84
CA CYS A 229 -13.80 -47.11 -6.10
C CYS A 229 -13.06 -45.78 -5.91
N ILE A 230 -13.38 -44.75 -6.71
CA ILE A 230 -12.72 -43.44 -6.69
C ILE A 230 -13.79 -42.35 -6.65
N PRO A 231 -13.59 -41.24 -5.92
CA PRO A 231 -14.51 -40.11 -5.97
C PRO A 231 -14.71 -39.56 -7.39
N ARG A 232 -15.95 -39.17 -7.73
CA ARG A 232 -16.28 -38.63 -9.08
C ARG A 232 -15.38 -37.45 -9.48
N PRO A 233 -15.10 -36.45 -8.60
CA PRO A 233 -14.20 -35.35 -8.94
C PRO A 233 -12.78 -35.76 -9.33
N VAL A 234 -12.25 -36.82 -8.69
CA VAL A 234 -10.91 -37.35 -9.02
C VAL A 234 -10.92 -38.01 -10.41
N GLN A 235 -12.00 -38.69 -10.76
CA GLN A 235 -12.17 -39.27 -12.10
C GLN A 235 -12.31 -38.18 -13.17
N ILE A 236 -13.02 -37.08 -12.89
CA ILE A 236 -13.10 -35.93 -13.79
C ILE A 236 -11.70 -35.30 -13.96
N LEU A 237 -10.94 -35.14 -12.87
CA LEU A 237 -9.56 -34.65 -12.91
C LEU A 237 -8.62 -35.53 -13.74
N ALA A 238 -8.80 -36.85 -13.68
CA ALA A 238 -8.05 -37.79 -14.51
C ALA A 238 -8.27 -37.62 -16.02
N ASN A 239 -9.26 -36.83 -16.45
CA ASN A 239 -9.51 -36.47 -17.85
C ASN A 239 -9.17 -35.00 -18.16
N GLY A 240 -8.45 -34.31 -17.27
CA GLY A 240 -7.99 -32.94 -17.50
C GLY A 240 -8.92 -31.81 -17.02
N PHE A 241 -10.01 -32.15 -16.30
CA PHE A 241 -11.01 -31.18 -15.83
C PHE A 241 -11.13 -31.16 -14.32
N LEU A 242 -11.30 -29.99 -13.70
CA LEU A 242 -11.62 -29.87 -12.28
C LEU A 242 -13.13 -29.75 -12.10
N ALA A 243 -13.69 -30.62 -11.27
CA ALA A 243 -15.11 -30.61 -10.95
C ALA A 243 -15.52 -29.38 -10.13
N SER A 244 -16.75 -28.90 -10.32
CA SER A 244 -17.31 -27.76 -9.56
C SER A 244 -17.97 -28.12 -8.22
N SER A 245 -18.13 -29.41 -7.92
CA SER A 245 -18.72 -29.89 -6.67
C SER A 245 -18.04 -31.17 -6.15
N PRO A 246 -18.07 -31.44 -4.83
CA PRO A 246 -17.30 -32.52 -4.22
C PRO A 246 -17.95 -33.90 -4.30
N SER A 247 -19.28 -33.98 -4.48
CA SER A 247 -20.03 -35.25 -4.39
C SER A 247 -20.67 -35.63 -5.72
N GLU A 248 -21.53 -34.76 -6.24
CA GLU A 248 -22.29 -34.97 -7.47
C GLU A 248 -22.00 -33.84 -8.46
N PRO A 249 -20.83 -33.88 -9.11
CA PRO A 249 -20.45 -32.84 -10.05
C PRO A 249 -21.37 -32.89 -11.26
N THR A 250 -21.83 -31.73 -11.70
CA THR A 250 -22.62 -31.56 -12.93
C THR A 250 -21.85 -30.78 -14.00
N ALA A 251 -20.70 -30.22 -13.62
CA ALA A 251 -19.85 -29.43 -14.49
C ALA A 251 -18.37 -29.63 -14.12
N GLY A 252 -17.49 -29.58 -15.11
CA GLY A 252 -16.05 -29.61 -14.97
C GLY A 252 -15.38 -28.58 -15.86
N PHE A 253 -14.31 -27.95 -15.38
CA PHE A 253 -13.59 -26.90 -16.10
C PHE A 253 -12.16 -27.35 -16.35
N SER A 254 -11.68 -27.20 -17.58
CA SER A 254 -10.36 -27.70 -17.91
C SER A 254 -9.28 -27.02 -17.07
N MET A 255 -8.22 -27.77 -16.73
CA MET A 255 -7.11 -27.21 -15.97
C MET A 255 -6.41 -26.07 -16.72
N ARG A 256 -6.47 -26.08 -18.06
CA ARG A 256 -5.94 -25.01 -18.93
C ARG A 256 -6.77 -23.72 -18.80
N LEU A 257 -8.10 -23.83 -18.80
CA LEU A 257 -9.00 -22.70 -18.59
C LEU A 257 -8.79 -22.09 -17.19
N LEU A 258 -8.67 -22.91 -16.16
CA LEU A 258 -8.42 -22.43 -14.79
C LEU A 258 -7.07 -21.74 -14.65
N ALA A 259 -6.02 -22.27 -15.31
CA ALA A 259 -4.72 -21.62 -15.38
C ALA A 259 -4.79 -20.28 -16.13
N TYR A 260 -5.51 -20.22 -17.26
CA TYR A 260 -5.73 -18.99 -18.01
C TYR A 260 -6.47 -17.95 -17.17
N HIS A 261 -7.59 -18.32 -16.53
CA HIS A 261 -8.32 -17.45 -15.62
C HIS A 261 -7.41 -16.90 -14.52
N ASN A 262 -6.58 -17.75 -13.90
CA ASN A 262 -5.65 -17.31 -12.86
C ASN A 262 -4.69 -16.22 -13.36
N HIS A 263 -4.17 -16.35 -14.59
CA HIS A 263 -3.35 -15.31 -15.20
C HIS A 263 -4.15 -14.04 -15.53
N ALA A 264 -5.32 -14.18 -16.16
CA ALA A 264 -6.19 -13.06 -16.50
C ALA A 264 -6.64 -12.30 -15.25
N TRP A 265 -6.90 -13.00 -14.14
CA TRP A 265 -7.24 -12.40 -12.87
C TRP A 265 -6.10 -11.54 -12.33
N HIS A 266 -4.86 -12.03 -12.34
CA HIS A 266 -3.70 -11.28 -11.86
C HIS A 266 -3.32 -10.07 -12.73
N HIS A 267 -3.53 -10.13 -14.05
CA HIS A 267 -3.07 -9.10 -14.97
C HIS A 267 -4.16 -8.13 -15.41
N SER A 268 -5.40 -8.60 -15.51
CA SER A 268 -6.53 -7.84 -16.07
C SER A 268 -7.67 -7.65 -15.07
N ASN A 269 -7.54 -8.16 -13.84
CA ASN A 269 -8.55 -8.04 -12.79
C ASN A 269 -9.94 -8.52 -13.24
N VAL A 270 -9.97 -9.60 -14.03
CA VAL A 270 -11.24 -10.12 -14.57
C VAL A 270 -12.23 -10.42 -13.45
N ARG A 271 -13.47 -9.96 -13.65
CA ARG A 271 -14.58 -10.22 -12.74
C ARG A 271 -15.27 -11.51 -13.15
N MET A 272 -15.77 -12.25 -12.16
CA MET A 272 -16.33 -13.59 -12.38
C MET A 272 -17.52 -13.60 -13.36
N ALA A 273 -18.47 -12.69 -13.21
CA ALA A 273 -19.66 -12.65 -14.09
C ALA A 273 -19.27 -12.35 -15.55
N PRO A 274 -18.61 -11.22 -15.87
CA PRO A 274 -18.18 -10.93 -17.24
C PRO A 274 -17.28 -12.01 -17.84
N PHE A 275 -16.37 -12.59 -17.05
CA PHE A 275 -15.50 -13.67 -17.54
C PHE A 275 -16.29 -14.93 -17.88
N SER A 276 -17.26 -15.31 -17.03
CA SER A 276 -18.10 -16.49 -17.27
C SER A 276 -18.99 -16.32 -18.50
N GLU A 277 -19.60 -15.14 -18.65
CA GLU A 277 -20.42 -14.79 -19.80
C GLU A 277 -19.60 -14.76 -21.10
N THR A 278 -18.42 -14.13 -21.07
CA THR A 278 -17.48 -14.12 -22.20
C THR A 278 -17.11 -15.55 -22.59
N GLN A 279 -16.78 -16.41 -21.63
CA GLN A 279 -16.40 -17.80 -21.91
C GLN A 279 -17.57 -18.60 -22.48
N GLN A 280 -18.79 -18.35 -22.01
CA GLN A 280 -20.00 -18.99 -22.51
C GLN A 280 -20.24 -18.63 -23.98
N LEU A 281 -20.33 -17.33 -24.29
CA LEU A 281 -20.57 -16.85 -25.66
C LEU A 281 -19.48 -17.32 -26.63
N PHE A 282 -18.22 -17.18 -26.23
CA PHE A 282 -17.07 -17.60 -27.04
C PHE A 282 -17.10 -19.10 -27.36
N ASN A 283 -17.51 -19.94 -26.39
CA ASN A 283 -17.59 -21.37 -26.60
C ASN A 283 -18.84 -21.78 -27.40
N GLU A 284 -19.98 -21.13 -27.22
CA GLU A 284 -21.23 -21.40 -27.96
C GLU A 284 -21.05 -21.15 -29.48
N GLU A 285 -20.23 -20.19 -29.89
CA GLU A 285 -19.90 -19.96 -31.31
C GLU A 285 -19.08 -21.10 -31.95
N ARG A 286 -18.36 -21.88 -31.13
CA ARG A 286 -17.33 -22.84 -31.59
C ARG A 286 -17.68 -24.29 -31.32
N SER A 287 -18.70 -24.52 -30.52
CA SER A 287 -19.08 -25.84 -30.02
C SER A 287 -20.56 -25.84 -29.65
N GLU A 288 -21.04 -26.85 -28.92
CA GLU A 288 -22.45 -26.94 -28.58
C GLU A 288 -22.88 -25.93 -27.51
N THR A 289 -24.16 -25.57 -27.53
CA THR A 289 -24.78 -24.85 -26.41
C THR A 289 -25.07 -25.81 -25.26
N LEU A 290 -24.46 -25.55 -24.10
CA LEU A 290 -24.80 -26.28 -22.88
C LEU A 290 -26.13 -25.77 -22.34
N TRP A 291 -27.23 -26.36 -22.78
CA TRP A 291 -28.57 -25.92 -22.40
C TRP A 291 -28.88 -26.11 -20.90
N ASN A 292 -29.66 -25.17 -20.35
CA ASN A 292 -30.32 -25.32 -19.06
C ASN A 292 -31.34 -26.49 -19.10
N LYS A 293 -31.89 -26.88 -17.94
CA LYS A 293 -32.81 -28.02 -17.85
C LYS A 293 -34.09 -27.85 -18.69
N SER A 294 -34.56 -26.62 -18.85
CA SER A 294 -35.75 -26.27 -19.63
C SER A 294 -35.46 -26.06 -21.11
N GLN A 295 -34.20 -26.14 -21.54
CA GLN A 295 -33.74 -25.87 -22.92
C GLN A 295 -34.16 -24.49 -23.46
N THR A 296 -34.24 -23.49 -22.58
CA THR A 296 -34.66 -22.13 -22.95
C THR A 296 -33.49 -21.17 -23.18
N ALA A 297 -32.35 -21.44 -22.54
CA ALA A 297 -31.15 -20.62 -22.64
C ALA A 297 -29.91 -21.47 -22.31
N GLY A 298 -28.74 -20.96 -22.68
CA GLY A 298 -27.46 -21.49 -22.21
C GLY A 298 -27.41 -21.51 -20.68
N ARG A 299 -26.82 -22.58 -20.13
CA ARG A 299 -26.77 -22.84 -18.70
C ARG A 299 -25.81 -21.85 -18.02
N ASP A 300 -26.31 -21.11 -17.04
CA ASP A 300 -25.45 -20.33 -16.15
C ASP A 300 -24.52 -21.24 -15.34
N LEU A 301 -23.23 -21.17 -15.66
CA LEU A 301 -22.16 -21.91 -15.03
C LEU A 301 -21.27 -21.03 -14.14
N GLN A 302 -21.61 -19.76 -13.90
CA GLN A 302 -20.78 -18.83 -13.15
C GLN A 302 -20.45 -19.36 -11.75
N THR A 303 -21.46 -19.86 -11.04
CA THR A 303 -21.26 -20.44 -9.69
C THR A 303 -20.40 -21.70 -9.76
N CYS A 304 -20.58 -22.53 -10.79
CA CYS A 304 -19.77 -23.74 -10.98
C CYS A 304 -18.30 -23.38 -11.24
N LEU A 305 -18.05 -22.40 -12.10
CA LEU A 305 -16.71 -21.91 -12.44
C LEU A 305 -16.03 -21.31 -11.21
N GLY A 306 -16.74 -20.48 -10.44
CA GLY A 306 -16.23 -19.90 -9.20
C GLY A 306 -15.78 -20.96 -8.20
N GLN A 307 -16.53 -22.05 -8.04
CA GLN A 307 -16.14 -23.16 -7.15
C GLN A 307 -14.92 -23.92 -7.66
N ALA A 308 -14.83 -24.15 -8.98
CA ALA A 308 -13.66 -24.78 -9.58
C ALA A 308 -12.40 -23.90 -9.40
N ILE A 309 -12.51 -22.58 -9.56
CA ILE A 309 -11.41 -21.63 -9.34
C ILE A 309 -10.94 -21.64 -7.88
N LEU A 310 -11.86 -21.61 -6.91
CA LEU A 310 -11.50 -21.69 -5.49
C LEU A 310 -10.78 -23.01 -5.16
N THR A 311 -11.27 -24.12 -5.71
CA THR A 311 -10.63 -25.44 -5.56
C THR A 311 -9.25 -25.45 -6.20
N TYR A 312 -9.09 -24.84 -7.37
CA TYR A 312 -7.81 -24.71 -8.04
C TYR A 312 -6.81 -23.88 -7.23
N HIS A 313 -7.23 -22.74 -6.66
CA HIS A 313 -6.37 -21.95 -5.76
C HIS A 313 -5.94 -22.76 -4.52
N ASN A 314 -6.84 -23.57 -3.94
CA ASN A 314 -6.50 -24.47 -2.83
C ASN A 314 -5.43 -25.50 -3.26
N LEU A 315 -5.55 -26.11 -4.45
CA LEU A 315 -4.52 -27.02 -4.98
C LEU A 315 -3.15 -26.33 -5.15
N LEU A 316 -3.13 -25.05 -5.57
CA LEU A 316 -1.90 -24.27 -5.67
C LEU A 316 -1.28 -24.03 -4.29
N GLU A 317 -2.10 -23.72 -3.28
CA GLU A 317 -1.66 -23.51 -1.90
C GLU A 317 -1.14 -24.80 -1.26
N MET A 318 -1.87 -25.92 -1.40
CA MET A 318 -1.42 -27.23 -0.95
C MET A 318 -0.07 -27.63 -1.57
N ASN A 319 0.17 -27.29 -2.84
CA ASN A 319 1.47 -27.53 -3.47
C ASN A 319 2.60 -26.70 -2.83
N LEU A 320 2.34 -25.43 -2.49
CA LEU A 320 3.33 -24.61 -1.78
C LEU A 320 3.60 -25.17 -0.38
N ASN A 321 2.54 -25.51 0.37
CA ASN A 321 2.65 -26.04 1.73
C ASN A 321 3.38 -27.38 1.75
N LEU A 322 3.13 -28.25 0.76
CA LEU A 322 3.86 -29.51 0.59
C LEU A 322 5.36 -29.26 0.40
N ILE A 323 5.74 -28.33 -0.48
CA ILE A 323 7.15 -28.00 -0.71
C ILE A 323 7.81 -27.48 0.57
N GLN A 324 7.16 -26.54 1.25
CA GLN A 324 7.69 -25.96 2.50
C GLN A 324 7.84 -27.01 3.61
N SER A 325 6.85 -27.90 3.74
CA SER A 325 6.86 -28.98 4.73
C SER A 325 7.93 -30.03 4.42
N LEU A 326 8.05 -30.48 3.16
CA LEU A 326 9.07 -31.46 2.75
C LEU A 326 10.49 -30.93 2.91
N LEU A 327 10.69 -29.63 2.69
CA LEU A 327 11.99 -28.98 2.90
C LEU A 327 12.26 -28.61 4.36
N GLY A 328 11.28 -28.80 5.27
CA GLY A 328 11.42 -28.47 6.69
C GLY A 328 11.69 -26.98 6.93
N LEU A 329 11.09 -26.09 6.13
CA LEU A 329 11.42 -24.67 6.19
C LEU A 329 10.94 -24.03 7.51
N SER A 330 11.83 -23.31 8.18
CA SER A 330 11.47 -22.41 9.29
C SER A 330 10.64 -21.22 8.80
N ASP A 331 9.99 -20.50 9.70
CA ASP A 331 9.18 -19.34 9.32
C ASP A 331 10.02 -18.23 8.65
N LEU A 332 11.27 -18.04 9.09
CA LEU A 332 12.22 -17.16 8.42
C LEU A 332 12.50 -17.62 6.98
N GLN A 333 12.69 -18.92 6.75
CA GLN A 333 12.93 -19.49 5.42
C GLN A 333 11.68 -19.43 4.52
N LYS A 334 10.47 -19.53 5.11
CA LYS A 334 9.22 -19.28 4.39
C LYS A 334 9.13 -17.82 3.92
N LEU A 335 9.49 -16.85 4.78
CA LEU A 335 9.58 -15.44 4.38
C LEU A 335 10.68 -15.20 3.32
N ALA A 336 11.82 -15.88 3.42
CA ALA A 336 12.90 -15.79 2.43
C ALA A 336 12.44 -16.26 1.04
N SER A 337 11.79 -17.42 0.97
CA SER A 337 11.37 -18.04 -0.28
C SER A 337 10.10 -17.41 -0.87
N GLY A 338 9.12 -17.06 -0.03
CA GLY A 338 7.80 -16.60 -0.44
C GLY A 338 7.63 -15.07 -0.50
N THR A 339 8.43 -14.32 0.27
CA THR A 339 8.27 -12.87 0.42
C THR A 339 9.45 -12.10 -0.17
N CYS A 340 10.62 -12.18 0.46
CA CYS A 340 11.78 -11.40 0.02
C CYS A 340 13.10 -12.06 0.44
N PRO A 341 13.84 -12.71 -0.47
CA PRO A 341 15.12 -13.34 -0.14
C PRO A 341 16.18 -12.29 0.21
N GLY A 342 16.07 -11.06 -0.30
CA GLY A 342 17.00 -9.98 0.06
C GLY A 342 16.83 -9.46 1.50
N CYS A 343 15.70 -9.73 2.16
CA CYS A 343 15.47 -9.34 3.55
C CYS A 343 15.61 -10.54 4.50
N PHE A 344 15.09 -11.70 4.12
CA PHE A 344 14.96 -12.85 5.02
C PHE A 344 15.86 -14.03 4.62
N GLY A 345 16.52 -13.95 3.47
CA GLY A 345 17.48 -14.96 3.02
C GLY A 345 18.83 -14.83 3.74
N PRO A 346 19.68 -15.86 3.61
CA PRO A 346 21.01 -15.85 4.20
C PRO A 346 21.86 -14.73 3.62
N SER A 347 22.66 -14.08 4.46
CA SER A 347 23.66 -13.10 4.04
C SER A 347 25.00 -13.79 3.80
N SER A 348 25.62 -13.52 2.65
CA SER A 348 26.93 -14.09 2.30
C SER A 348 28.11 -13.33 2.90
N GLN A 349 27.94 -12.38 3.82
CA GLN A 349 29.17 -11.77 4.36
C GLN A 349 29.79 -10.73 3.41
N THR A 350 29.10 -10.33 2.33
CA THR A 350 29.70 -9.59 1.19
C THR A 350 29.36 -8.10 1.10
N GLY A 351 28.43 -7.60 1.91
CA GLY A 351 28.15 -6.17 1.98
C GLY A 351 29.38 -5.37 2.45
N ILE A 352 29.41 -4.07 2.17
CA ILE A 352 30.37 -3.18 2.81
C ILE A 352 29.92 -3.01 4.27
N TYR A 353 30.31 -3.94 5.17
CA TYR A 353 30.02 -3.89 6.62
C TYR A 353 30.70 -2.72 7.35
N ARG A 354 31.18 -1.71 6.61
CA ARG A 354 31.91 -0.57 7.16
C ARG A 354 31.07 0.30 8.09
N LEU A 355 29.75 0.14 8.11
CA LEU A 355 28.85 0.86 9.02
C LEU A 355 28.04 -0.11 9.86
N THR A 356 28.48 -0.34 11.09
CA THR A 356 27.79 -1.16 12.10
C THR A 356 26.34 -0.71 12.31
N SER A 357 26.07 0.59 12.17
CA SER A 357 24.74 1.19 12.34
C SER A 357 23.68 0.77 11.31
N VAL A 358 24.08 0.12 10.20
CA VAL A 358 23.17 -0.39 9.16
C VAL A 358 23.37 -1.88 8.87
N ALA A 359 24.31 -2.52 9.56
CA ALA A 359 24.65 -3.91 9.35
C ALA A 359 23.42 -4.81 9.60
N ASN A 360 23.03 -5.57 8.58
CA ASN A 360 21.89 -6.49 8.60
C ASN A 360 20.54 -5.88 9.04
N ARG A 361 20.35 -4.57 8.95
CA ARG A 361 19.11 -3.93 9.40
C ARG A 361 17.92 -4.29 8.50
N LEU A 362 16.84 -4.76 9.11
CA LEU A 362 15.56 -4.99 8.43
C LEU A 362 14.73 -3.72 8.46
N ASN A 363 14.51 -3.07 7.31
CA ASN A 363 13.60 -1.93 7.22
C ASN A 363 12.24 -2.38 6.70
N ILE A 364 11.20 -2.07 7.46
CA ILE A 364 9.80 -2.33 7.16
C ILE A 364 9.00 -1.04 7.20
N SER A 365 7.88 -1.03 6.49
CA SER A 365 6.91 0.06 6.49
C SER A 365 5.53 -0.45 6.91
N PHE A 366 4.76 0.35 7.65
CA PHE A 366 3.37 0.11 8.00
C PHE A 366 2.46 1.16 7.38
N ASP A 367 1.23 0.77 7.07
CA ASP A 367 0.15 1.69 6.72
C ASP A 367 -1.23 1.01 6.80
N GLY A 368 -2.29 1.80 7.02
CA GLY A 368 -3.68 1.36 7.11
C GLY A 368 -4.54 1.85 5.94
N ASN A 369 -5.27 0.94 5.28
CA ASN A 369 -6.17 1.25 4.18
C ASN A 369 -7.64 0.95 4.48
N PHE A 370 -8.42 2.01 4.71
CA PHE A 370 -9.86 1.96 4.99
C PHE A 370 -10.76 1.81 3.76
N GLN A 371 -10.22 1.86 2.54
CA GLN A 371 -11.01 1.57 1.34
C GLN A 371 -11.35 0.08 1.24
N GLN A 372 -10.50 -0.78 1.83
CA GLN A 372 -10.62 -2.25 1.86
C GLN A 372 -11.68 -2.77 2.85
N ARG A 373 -12.74 -1.99 3.09
CA ARG A 373 -13.88 -2.36 3.94
C ARG A 373 -14.70 -3.51 3.34
N HIS A 374 -15.27 -4.33 4.22
CA HIS A 374 -16.10 -5.48 3.90
C HIS A 374 -17.47 -5.33 4.55
N GLN A 375 -18.53 -5.70 3.83
CA GLN A 375 -19.90 -5.58 4.33
C GLN A 375 -20.28 -6.79 5.18
N LYS A 376 -20.72 -6.52 6.41
CA LYS A 376 -21.18 -7.55 7.38
C LYS A 376 -22.31 -8.40 6.81
N ALA A 377 -23.19 -7.82 5.98
CA ALA A 377 -24.26 -8.55 5.32
C ALA A 377 -23.74 -9.65 4.36
N ALA A 378 -22.57 -9.43 3.74
CA ALA A 378 -21.90 -10.41 2.89
C ALA A 378 -21.07 -11.43 3.69
N GLY A 379 -20.72 -11.10 4.94
CA GLY A 379 -19.97 -11.95 5.87
C GLY A 379 -20.75 -13.07 6.55
N ARG A 380 -22.03 -13.29 6.19
CA ARG A 380 -22.87 -14.39 6.72
C ARG A 380 -22.40 -15.75 6.18
N ASN A 381 -21.23 -16.19 6.63
CA ASN A 381 -20.66 -17.49 6.28
C ASN A 381 -21.03 -18.51 7.34
N ALA A 382 -21.61 -19.63 6.91
CA ALA A 382 -21.83 -20.80 7.76
C ALA A 382 -20.56 -21.63 7.98
N VAL A 383 -19.51 -21.35 7.20
CA VAL A 383 -18.23 -22.04 7.21
C VAL A 383 -17.24 -21.23 8.03
N GLU A 384 -16.41 -21.93 8.79
CA GLU A 384 -15.33 -21.35 9.60
C GLU A 384 -14.40 -20.44 8.76
N LEU A 385 -13.90 -19.38 9.41
CA LEU A 385 -13.00 -18.42 8.78
C LEU A 385 -11.61 -19.06 8.57
N LYS A 386 -11.18 -19.14 7.32
CA LYS A 386 -9.87 -19.65 6.92
C LYS A 386 -8.95 -18.45 6.70
N ILE A 387 -8.02 -18.24 7.63
CA ILE A 387 -7.10 -17.09 7.62
C ILE A 387 -5.78 -17.53 6.98
N PRO A 388 -5.40 -16.99 5.80
CA PRO A 388 -4.14 -17.34 5.16
C PRO A 388 -2.93 -16.93 6.01
N ASP A 389 -1.81 -17.65 5.93
CA ASP A 389 -0.59 -17.38 6.74
C ASP A 389 -0.01 -15.96 6.63
N MET A 390 -0.35 -15.23 5.56
CA MET A 390 0.04 -13.83 5.38
C MET A 390 -0.76 -12.88 6.27
N PHE A 391 -1.87 -13.34 6.85
CA PHE A 391 -2.70 -12.58 7.76
C PHE A 391 -2.41 -12.95 9.22
N THR A 392 -2.39 -11.95 10.10
CA THR A 392 -2.34 -12.18 11.54
C THR A 392 -3.63 -12.82 12.03
N GLN A 393 -3.54 -13.74 12.99
CA GLN A 393 -4.74 -14.33 13.59
C GLN A 393 -5.43 -13.31 14.53
N PRO A 394 -6.77 -13.30 14.60
CA PRO A 394 -7.51 -12.44 15.54
C PRO A 394 -7.09 -12.67 16.99
N ALA A 395 -6.82 -13.93 17.37
CA ALA A 395 -6.35 -14.28 18.70
C ALA A 395 -5.00 -13.61 19.07
N ASP A 396 -4.08 -13.48 18.12
CA ASP A 396 -2.82 -12.77 18.36
C ASP A 396 -3.05 -11.27 18.56
N LEU A 397 -3.97 -10.68 17.77
CA LEU A 397 -4.33 -9.27 17.93
C LEU A 397 -5.00 -9.03 19.29
N ASP A 398 -5.87 -9.92 19.74
CA ASP A 398 -6.53 -9.82 21.05
C ASP A 398 -5.52 -9.99 22.20
N ARG A 399 -4.57 -10.93 22.08
CA ARG A 399 -3.44 -11.07 23.02
C ARG A 399 -2.63 -9.77 23.12
N VAL A 400 -2.31 -9.13 21.99
CA VAL A 400 -1.56 -7.87 21.99
C VAL A 400 -2.37 -6.73 22.61
N LYS A 401 -3.69 -6.67 22.37
CA LYS A 401 -4.57 -5.70 23.04
C LYS A 401 -4.56 -5.89 24.56
N GLU A 402 -4.66 -7.14 25.02
CA GLU A 402 -4.59 -7.47 26.45
C GLU A 402 -3.23 -7.09 27.05
N TYR A 403 -2.14 -7.42 26.36
CA TYR A 403 -0.79 -7.03 26.77
C TYR A 403 -0.66 -5.50 26.90
N ILE A 404 -1.16 -4.74 25.92
CA ILE A 404 -1.18 -3.27 25.97
C ILE A 404 -1.98 -2.77 27.19
N ALA A 405 -3.17 -3.33 27.44
CA ALA A 405 -4.00 -2.93 28.57
C ALA A 405 -3.31 -3.20 29.91
N ASN A 406 -2.62 -4.34 30.04
CA ASN A 406 -1.85 -4.67 31.23
C ASN A 406 -0.68 -3.68 31.43
N GLN A 407 0.05 -3.35 30.37
CA GLN A 407 1.13 -2.36 30.46
C GLN A 407 0.64 -0.96 30.82
N GLU A 408 -0.53 -0.56 30.32
CA GLU A 408 -1.15 0.71 30.70
C GLU A 408 -1.49 0.77 32.20
N GLN A 409 -1.94 -0.34 32.78
CA GLN A 409 -2.20 -0.46 34.22
C GLN A 409 -0.91 -0.41 35.04
N VAL A 410 0.10 -1.20 34.67
CA VAL A 410 1.40 -1.28 35.36
C VAL A 410 2.09 0.08 35.39
N HIS A 411 2.15 0.76 34.24
CA HIS A 411 2.85 2.03 34.10
C HIS A 411 1.98 3.27 34.39
N LYS A 412 0.73 3.09 34.83
CA LYS A 412 -0.21 4.17 35.21
C LYS A 412 -0.31 5.26 34.12
N ILE A 413 -0.51 4.84 32.87
CA ILE A 413 -0.44 5.75 31.73
C ILE A 413 -1.68 6.64 31.64
N ASN A 414 -1.47 7.95 31.80
CA ASN A 414 -2.50 8.95 31.55
C ASN A 414 -2.82 9.05 30.05
N LYS A 415 -4.09 8.92 29.68
CA LYS A 415 -4.59 9.02 28.29
C LYS A 415 -4.61 10.46 27.78
N LYS A 416 -3.48 11.17 27.80
CA LYS A 416 -3.35 12.46 27.11
C LYS A 416 -3.21 12.23 25.60
N ALA A 417 -3.97 12.98 24.81
CA ALA A 417 -3.89 12.95 23.36
C ALA A 417 -2.49 13.40 22.90
N ASP A 418 -1.90 12.64 21.98
CA ASP A 418 -0.63 12.99 21.37
C ASP A 418 -0.88 14.06 20.30
N LYS A 419 -0.24 15.23 20.43
CA LYS A 419 -0.48 16.39 19.54
C LYS A 419 -0.23 16.04 18.07
N CYS A 420 0.80 15.24 17.78
CA CYS A 420 1.12 14.76 16.42
C CYS A 420 0.11 13.74 15.88
N ALA A 421 -0.52 12.93 16.74
CA ALA A 421 -1.58 12.02 16.29
C ALA A 421 -2.89 12.78 15.99
N ALA A 422 -3.19 13.84 16.75
CA ALA A 422 -4.38 14.65 16.57
C ALA A 422 -4.37 15.49 15.27
N SER A 423 -3.18 15.90 14.78
CA SER A 423 -3.02 16.63 13.52
C SER A 423 -3.10 15.74 12.28
N HIS A 424 -3.02 14.42 12.43
CA HIS A 424 -3.06 13.46 11.33
C HIS A 424 -4.45 12.87 11.11
N LYS A 425 -4.86 12.71 9.85
CA LYS A 425 -6.14 12.05 9.52
C LYS A 425 -6.19 10.56 9.89
N ALA A 426 -5.02 9.93 10.02
CA ALA A 426 -4.89 8.54 10.49
C ALA A 426 -5.03 8.43 12.02
N GLY A 427 -4.59 9.43 12.80
CA GLY A 427 -4.72 9.45 14.25
C GLY A 427 -5.97 10.15 14.77
N ASN A 428 -6.59 11.01 13.95
CA ASN A 428 -7.84 11.71 14.25
C ASN A 428 -9.02 10.95 13.65
N ASP A 429 -9.26 9.75 14.19
CA ASP A 429 -10.32 8.87 13.71
C ASP A 429 -11.68 9.31 14.30
N ASN A 430 -12.25 10.38 13.73
CA ASN A 430 -13.65 10.75 13.96
C ASN A 430 -14.65 9.70 13.41
N ARG A 431 -14.17 8.55 12.93
CA ARG A 431 -14.97 7.47 12.35
C ARG A 431 -15.21 6.41 13.42
N ASN A 432 -16.27 6.64 14.18
CA ASN A 432 -16.74 5.73 15.22
C ASN A 432 -17.52 4.52 14.63
N GLU A 433 -17.92 3.59 15.51
CA GLU A 433 -18.79 2.45 15.17
C GLU A 433 -20.05 2.86 14.40
N THR A 434 -20.58 4.07 14.60
CA THR A 434 -21.77 4.54 13.89
C THR A 434 -21.54 4.78 12.39
N THR A 435 -20.31 5.09 11.98
CA THR A 435 -19.94 5.29 10.56
C THR A 435 -19.86 3.97 9.80
N TRP A 436 -19.60 2.86 10.51
CA TRP A 436 -19.29 1.56 9.90
C TRP A 436 -20.17 0.41 10.39
N LYS A 437 -21.35 0.65 10.99
CA LYS A 437 -22.25 -0.40 11.51
C LYS A 437 -22.54 -1.55 10.53
N ALA A 438 -22.52 -1.26 9.22
CA ALA A 438 -22.76 -2.23 8.17
C ALA A 438 -21.52 -3.06 7.78
N CYS A 439 -20.34 -2.76 8.32
CA CYS A 439 -19.08 -3.44 8.01
C CYS A 439 -18.61 -4.30 9.19
N ASP A 440 -18.06 -5.48 8.88
CA ASP A 440 -17.36 -6.37 9.81
C ASP A 440 -15.84 -6.12 9.76
N ASP A 441 -15.27 -5.90 8.56
CA ASP A 441 -13.92 -5.35 8.38
C ASP A 441 -14.02 -3.88 7.93
N THR A 442 -13.43 -2.93 8.65
CA THR A 442 -13.42 -1.49 8.29
C THR A 442 -12.20 -1.08 7.47
N GLY A 443 -11.20 -1.95 7.35
CA GLY A 443 -9.99 -1.70 6.56
C GLY A 443 -8.98 -2.83 6.60
N LEU A 444 -7.76 -2.53 6.16
CA LEU A 444 -6.62 -3.45 6.12
C LEU A 444 -5.35 -2.73 6.57
N MET A 445 -4.70 -3.21 7.63
CA MET A 445 -3.33 -2.83 7.99
C MET A 445 -2.36 -3.73 7.22
N GLY A 446 -1.25 -3.18 6.74
CA GLY A 446 -0.24 -3.95 6.04
C GLY A 446 1.18 -3.60 6.44
N ALA A 447 2.07 -4.57 6.24
CA ALA A 447 3.52 -4.40 6.36
C ALA A 447 4.24 -4.81 5.08
N CYS A 448 5.15 -3.96 4.60
CA CYS A 448 6.06 -4.28 3.51
C CYS A 448 7.51 -4.13 3.97
N CYS A 449 8.41 -4.90 3.38
CA CYS A 449 9.84 -4.60 3.49
C CYS A 449 10.23 -3.46 2.55
N ARG A 450 11.43 -2.90 2.74
CA ARG A 450 12.04 -1.87 1.87
C ARG A 450 12.15 -2.23 0.38
N HIS A 451 11.90 -3.48 0.01
CA HIS A 451 11.90 -4.00 -1.37
C HIS A 451 10.46 -4.14 -1.94
N ASP A 452 9.48 -3.43 -1.38
CA ASP A 452 8.07 -3.43 -1.78
C ASP A 452 7.37 -4.80 -1.74
N SER A 453 7.93 -5.76 -0.98
CA SER A 453 7.35 -7.09 -0.79
C SER A 453 6.50 -7.13 0.47
N VAL A 454 5.29 -7.70 0.36
CA VAL A 454 4.30 -7.77 1.43
C VAL A 454 4.70 -8.83 2.44
N ILE A 455 4.86 -8.46 3.70
CA ILE A 455 5.24 -9.37 4.79
C ILE A 455 3.97 -9.96 5.41
N TYR A 456 3.17 -9.12 6.07
CA TYR A 456 1.94 -9.51 6.75
C TYR A 456 0.83 -8.47 6.55
N LEU A 457 -0.40 -8.91 6.76
CA LEU A 457 -1.63 -8.12 6.70
C LEU A 457 -2.48 -8.38 7.95
N THR A 458 -3.26 -7.40 8.38
CA THR A 458 -4.20 -7.53 9.50
C THR A 458 -5.51 -6.83 9.15
N ASN A 459 -6.64 -7.50 9.37
CA ASN A 459 -7.93 -6.85 9.23
C ASN A 459 -8.10 -5.76 10.30
N ILE A 460 -8.64 -4.62 9.90
CA ILE A 460 -9.09 -3.58 10.83
C ILE A 460 -10.56 -3.85 11.12
N GLU A 461 -10.91 -4.05 12.39
CA GLU A 461 -12.27 -4.36 12.84
C GLU A 461 -12.78 -3.25 13.79
N GLY A 462 -14.01 -2.80 13.61
CA GLY A 462 -14.64 -1.80 14.50
C GLY A 462 -14.09 -0.38 14.35
N THR A 463 -13.59 0.19 15.45
CA THR A 463 -13.29 1.63 15.68
C THR A 463 -12.06 2.19 14.94
N GLY A 464 -11.63 1.55 13.87
CA GLY A 464 -10.57 2.03 13.00
C GLY A 464 -9.16 1.63 13.43
N GLU A 465 -8.16 2.42 13.03
CA GLU A 465 -6.74 2.06 13.22
C GLU A 465 -6.33 2.22 14.69
N ASN A 466 -6.27 1.11 15.42
CA ASN A 466 -5.70 1.09 16.77
C ASN A 466 -4.20 0.74 16.73
N ARG A 467 -3.47 1.13 17.79
CA ARG A 467 -2.02 0.87 17.88
C ARG A 467 -1.67 -0.61 18.06
N ALA A 468 -2.63 -1.47 18.39
CA ALA A 468 -2.40 -2.92 18.45
C ALA A 468 -2.16 -3.53 17.06
N LEU A 469 -2.72 -2.95 16.00
CA LEU A 469 -2.56 -3.43 14.61
C LEU A 469 -1.10 -3.43 14.12
N PRO A 470 -0.34 -2.32 14.15
CA PRO A 470 1.07 -2.36 13.78
C PRO A 470 1.90 -3.19 14.77
N LEU A 471 1.50 -3.24 16.05
CA LEU A 471 2.21 -4.01 17.06
C LEU A 471 2.09 -5.53 16.87
N VAL A 472 0.91 -6.08 16.57
CA VAL A 472 0.78 -7.53 16.34
C VAL A 472 1.62 -8.00 15.15
N ILE A 473 1.69 -7.20 14.08
CA ILE A 473 2.57 -7.52 12.95
C ILE A 473 4.04 -7.39 13.35
N LEU A 474 4.40 -6.34 14.10
CA LEU A 474 5.77 -6.14 14.55
C LEU A 474 6.24 -7.26 15.50
N GLU A 475 5.38 -7.72 16.41
CA GLU A 475 5.62 -8.87 17.29
C GLU A 475 5.91 -10.13 16.49
N GLN A 476 5.07 -10.42 15.48
CA GLN A 476 5.26 -11.57 14.61
C GLN A 476 6.60 -11.50 13.86
N ILE A 477 6.99 -10.32 13.37
CA ILE A 477 8.30 -10.11 12.73
C ILE A 477 9.44 -10.29 13.74
N ILE A 478 9.31 -9.72 14.94
CA ILE A 478 10.29 -9.81 16.02
C ILE A 478 10.61 -11.26 16.36
N ASN A 479 9.56 -12.10 16.48
CA ASN A 479 9.66 -13.51 16.83
C ASN A 479 10.16 -14.40 15.68
N THR A 480 10.05 -13.93 14.43
CA THR A 480 10.44 -14.71 13.25
C THR A 480 11.91 -14.50 12.85
N ILE A 481 12.45 -13.30 13.10
CA ILE A 481 13.82 -12.94 12.69
C ILE A 481 14.85 -13.18 13.80
N GLU A 482 16.12 -13.01 13.47
CA GLU A 482 17.22 -13.21 14.39
C GLU A 482 17.16 -12.23 15.59
N ALA A 483 17.34 -12.73 16.81
CA ALA A 483 17.08 -11.99 18.06
C ALA A 483 17.82 -10.64 18.17
N GLY A 484 19.07 -10.57 17.73
CA GLY A 484 19.89 -9.34 17.78
C GLY A 484 19.74 -8.43 16.56
N ARG A 485 18.90 -8.77 15.58
CA ARG A 485 18.85 -8.06 14.31
C ARG A 485 18.18 -6.68 14.46
N PRO A 486 18.81 -5.57 14.02
CA PRO A 486 18.18 -4.26 14.03
C PRO A 486 16.95 -4.19 13.10
N ILE A 487 15.88 -3.56 13.56
CA ILE A 487 14.65 -3.31 12.79
C ILE A 487 14.40 -1.80 12.70
N GLY A 488 14.23 -1.31 11.47
CA GLY A 488 13.72 0.02 11.19
C GLY A 488 12.24 -0.04 10.79
N VAL A 489 11.40 0.68 11.51
CA VAL A 489 9.97 0.84 11.24
C VAL A 489 9.70 2.23 10.65
N LEU A 490 9.17 2.26 9.42
CA LEU A 490 8.65 3.47 8.78
C LEU A 490 7.13 3.45 8.84
N TYR A 491 6.54 4.52 9.36
CA TYR A 491 5.08 4.61 9.50
C TYR A 491 4.67 6.07 9.61
N ASP A 492 3.51 6.44 9.07
CA ASP A 492 3.01 7.82 9.12
C ASP A 492 2.91 8.36 10.55
N LEU A 493 2.60 7.48 11.50
CA LEU A 493 2.57 7.76 12.93
C LEU A 493 3.74 7.10 13.67
N GLY A 494 4.88 6.89 13.00
CA GLY A 494 6.07 6.26 13.58
C GLY A 494 6.58 6.97 14.84
N CYS A 495 6.50 8.31 14.88
CA CYS A 495 6.81 9.11 16.06
C CYS A 495 5.90 8.81 17.26
N SER A 496 4.59 8.66 17.00
CA SER A 496 3.58 8.37 18.01
C SER A 496 3.71 6.92 18.48
N LEU A 497 4.04 6.00 17.57
CA LEU A 497 4.26 4.59 17.88
C LEU A 497 5.51 4.39 18.76
N ASP A 498 6.63 5.07 18.46
CA ASP A 498 7.83 5.02 19.31
C ASP A 498 7.54 5.53 20.72
N LYS A 499 6.85 6.67 20.83
CA LYS A 499 6.45 7.23 22.12
C LYS A 499 5.50 6.30 22.86
N PHE A 500 4.56 5.67 22.15
CA PHE A 500 3.61 4.72 22.72
C PHE A 500 4.30 3.50 23.31
N ILE A 501 5.23 2.90 22.57
CA ILE A 501 6.05 1.76 23.00
C ILE A 501 6.90 2.14 24.21
N LYS A 502 7.59 3.29 24.16
CA LYS A 502 8.44 3.76 25.25
C LYS A 502 7.66 4.02 26.54
N LEU A 503 6.49 4.63 26.45
CA LEU A 503 5.67 4.94 27.64
C LEU A 503 5.12 3.69 28.31
N ARG A 504 4.76 2.67 27.53
CA ARG A 504 4.16 1.41 28.02
C ARG A 504 5.17 0.30 28.22
N ASP A 505 6.46 0.59 28.12
CA ASP A 505 7.56 -0.38 28.19
C ASP A 505 7.28 -1.66 27.38
N ILE A 506 6.84 -1.49 26.12
CA ILE A 506 6.48 -2.61 25.25
C ILE A 506 7.78 -3.29 24.75
N TRP A 507 7.90 -4.59 25.02
CA TRP A 507 9.04 -5.46 24.66
C TRP A 507 10.41 -4.84 25.02
N PRO A 508 10.71 -4.61 26.31
CA PRO A 508 11.96 -3.99 26.74
C PRO A 508 13.19 -4.73 26.21
N GLU A 509 13.12 -6.07 26.10
CA GLU A 509 14.16 -6.93 25.55
C GLU A 509 14.48 -6.66 24.07
N SER A 510 13.49 -6.18 23.30
CA SER A 510 13.66 -5.82 21.89
C SER A 510 13.82 -4.32 21.66
N ARG A 511 13.70 -3.47 22.68
CA ARG A 511 13.68 -2.01 22.48
C ARG A 511 14.96 -1.50 21.84
N SER A 512 16.13 -2.01 22.23
CA SER A 512 17.44 -1.54 21.76
C SER A 512 17.67 -1.75 20.26
N ARG A 513 16.99 -2.74 19.66
CA ARG A 513 17.09 -3.06 18.23
C ARG A 513 16.00 -2.40 17.39
N LEU A 514 15.03 -1.71 17.99
CA LEU A 514 13.96 -1.00 17.28
C LEU A 514 14.30 0.47 17.03
N SER A 515 14.05 0.92 15.80
CA SER A 515 14.21 2.30 15.37
C SER A 515 13.00 2.73 14.54
N PHE A 516 12.53 3.96 14.76
CA PHE A 516 11.31 4.47 14.16
C PHE A 516 11.58 5.71 13.32
N GLY A 517 10.90 5.80 12.19
CA GLY A 517 10.87 6.98 11.33
C GLY A 517 9.50 7.17 10.72
N THR A 518 9.24 8.39 10.23
CA THR A 518 8.02 8.73 9.53
C THR A 518 8.20 8.53 8.03
N SER A 519 7.23 7.95 7.32
CA SER A 519 7.24 7.88 5.85
C SER A 519 7.57 9.25 5.24
N VAL A 520 8.45 9.30 4.25
CA VAL A 520 9.09 10.57 3.80
C VAL A 520 8.07 11.59 3.29
N PHE A 521 6.97 11.16 2.64
CA PHE A 521 5.95 12.11 2.21
C PHE A 521 5.10 12.65 3.36
N HIS A 522 5.00 11.88 4.44
CA HIS A 522 4.21 12.23 5.62
C HIS A 522 5.05 12.95 6.68
N ALA A 523 6.37 12.88 6.61
CA ALA A 523 7.27 13.51 7.58
C ALA A 523 7.03 15.02 7.70
N TYR A 524 6.80 15.72 6.59
CA TYR A 524 6.68 17.18 6.56
C TYR A 524 5.39 17.73 7.18
N VAL A 525 4.39 16.90 7.46
CA VAL A 525 3.16 17.34 8.14
C VAL A 525 3.27 17.26 9.67
N HIS A 526 4.41 16.78 10.19
CA HIS A 526 4.71 16.77 11.63
C HIS A 526 5.39 18.08 12.06
N GLU A 527 5.32 18.41 13.35
CA GLU A 527 6.04 19.56 13.92
C GLU A 527 7.56 19.44 13.72
N TRP A 528 8.26 20.58 13.57
CA TRP A 528 9.71 20.61 13.30
C TRP A 528 10.56 19.69 14.22
N PRO A 529 10.38 19.66 15.56
CA PRO A 529 11.10 18.71 16.42
C PRO A 529 10.89 17.24 16.04
N CYS A 530 9.67 16.90 15.63
CA CYS A 530 9.31 15.55 15.18
C CYS A 530 9.94 15.25 13.82
N GLN A 531 9.98 16.23 12.90
CA GLN A 531 10.69 16.09 11.63
C GLN A 531 12.17 15.82 11.85
N VAL A 532 12.84 16.63 12.65
CA VAL A 532 14.26 16.47 12.97
C VAL A 532 14.53 15.09 13.57
N LYS A 533 13.68 14.66 14.51
CA LYS A 533 13.86 13.38 15.20
C LYS A 533 13.54 12.16 14.35
N TYR A 534 12.47 12.17 13.56
CA TYR A 534 11.88 10.98 12.93
C TYR A 534 11.89 10.99 11.39
N ASN A 535 12.32 12.06 10.73
CA ASN A 535 12.41 12.05 9.26
C ASN A 535 13.58 11.14 8.81
N PRO A 536 13.33 10.12 7.96
CA PRO A 536 14.36 9.19 7.49
C PRO A 536 15.49 9.86 6.70
N ARG A 537 15.25 11.07 6.18
CA ARG A 537 16.27 11.89 5.49
C ARG A 537 17.25 12.56 6.44
N TYR A 538 16.85 12.77 7.69
CA TYR A 538 17.69 13.37 8.74
C TYR A 538 18.30 12.31 9.67
N GLN A 539 17.68 11.13 9.76
CA GLN A 539 18.18 10.02 10.56
C GLN A 539 19.23 9.17 9.82
N GLN A 540 20.28 8.77 10.54
CA GLN A 540 21.25 7.82 10.01
C GLN A 540 20.63 6.42 9.83
N GLY A 541 20.94 5.78 8.71
CA GLY A 541 20.74 4.34 8.50
C GLY A 541 19.54 3.92 7.65
N TRP A 542 18.70 4.86 7.21
CA TRP A 542 17.62 4.57 6.26
C TRP A 542 18.07 4.59 4.80
N GLY A 543 19.13 5.34 4.49
CA GLY A 543 19.59 5.54 3.13
C GLY A 543 18.52 6.25 2.29
N LEU A 544 18.16 5.65 1.15
CA LEU A 544 17.11 6.17 0.26
C LEU A 544 15.74 5.51 0.44
N SER A 545 15.54 4.76 1.53
CA SER A 545 14.22 4.21 1.86
C SER A 545 13.21 5.33 2.15
N ASP A 546 12.04 5.26 1.50
CA ASP A 546 11.00 6.29 1.57
C ASP A 546 9.85 5.95 2.52
N GLY A 547 9.60 4.66 2.79
CA GLY A 547 8.47 4.20 3.62
C GLY A 547 7.16 4.04 2.85
N GLU A 548 7.16 4.28 1.53
CA GLU A 548 5.96 4.42 0.70
C GLU A 548 5.56 3.11 0.00
N SER A 549 6.08 1.97 0.47
CA SER A 549 5.84 0.66 -0.12
C SER A 549 4.38 0.23 -0.06
N LEU A 550 3.64 0.68 0.96
CA LEU A 550 2.24 0.32 1.15
C LEU A 550 1.33 1.08 0.20
N GLU A 551 1.61 2.34 -0.13
CA GLU A 551 0.86 3.08 -1.14
C GLU A 551 0.91 2.40 -2.52
N ARG A 552 2.09 1.84 -2.87
CA ARG A 552 2.25 1.01 -4.09
C ARG A 552 1.48 -0.30 -4.01
N LEU A 553 1.35 -0.88 -2.81
CA LEU A 553 0.53 -2.07 -2.59
C LEU A 553 -0.96 -1.73 -2.74
N TRP A 554 -1.42 -0.65 -2.13
CA TRP A 554 -2.81 -0.18 -2.18
C TRP A 554 -3.25 0.15 -3.59
N SER A 555 -2.41 0.84 -4.36
CA SER A 555 -2.64 1.04 -5.80
C SER A 555 -2.87 -0.29 -6.53
N ALA A 556 -2.02 -1.30 -6.28
CA ALA A 556 -2.13 -2.61 -6.90
C ALA A 556 -3.35 -3.44 -6.44
N LEU A 557 -3.84 -3.21 -5.22
CA LEU A 557 -5.02 -3.88 -4.67
C LEU A 557 -6.33 -3.12 -4.93
N SER A 558 -6.26 -1.88 -5.40
CA SER A 558 -7.44 -1.02 -5.64
C SER A 558 -8.51 -1.66 -6.54
N PRO A 559 -8.19 -2.44 -7.59
CA PRO A 559 -9.22 -3.08 -8.42
C PRO A 559 -10.03 -4.15 -7.67
N LEU A 560 -9.51 -4.66 -6.55
CA LEU A 560 -10.17 -5.68 -5.73
C LEU A 560 -11.12 -5.08 -4.69
N VAL A 561 -11.04 -3.77 -4.42
CA VAL A 561 -11.85 -3.11 -3.38
C VAL A 561 -13.35 -3.31 -3.60
N SER A 562 -13.84 -2.99 -4.81
CA SER A 562 -15.28 -3.08 -5.11
C SER A 562 -15.78 -4.54 -5.15
N PRO A 563 -15.10 -5.47 -5.87
CA PRO A 563 -15.54 -6.86 -5.91
C PRO A 563 -15.49 -7.57 -4.55
N LEU A 564 -14.48 -7.29 -3.73
CA LEU A 564 -14.31 -7.99 -2.45
C LEU A 564 -15.15 -7.41 -1.32
N ARG A 565 -15.70 -6.20 -1.48
CA ARG A 565 -16.57 -5.56 -0.48
C ARG A 565 -17.83 -6.39 -0.15
N TYR A 566 -18.32 -7.14 -1.14
CA TYR A 566 -19.54 -7.95 -1.05
C TYR A 566 -19.25 -9.45 -1.24
N ALA A 567 -17.96 -9.85 -1.22
CA ALA A 567 -17.59 -11.25 -1.23
C ALA A 567 -17.88 -11.89 0.14
N THR A 568 -17.70 -13.19 0.27
CA THR A 568 -17.62 -13.82 1.60
C THR A 568 -16.28 -13.47 2.25
N ARG A 569 -16.20 -13.42 3.60
CA ARG A 569 -14.92 -13.17 4.29
C ARG A 569 -13.78 -14.10 3.84
N ASN A 570 -14.06 -15.40 3.69
CA ASN A 570 -13.07 -16.38 3.19
C ASN A 570 -12.59 -16.05 1.77
N ASN A 571 -13.51 -15.67 0.86
CA ASN A 571 -13.12 -15.30 -0.50
C ASN A 571 -12.32 -13.99 -0.52
N ARG A 572 -12.66 -13.02 0.33
CA ARG A 572 -11.90 -11.77 0.48
C ARG A 572 -10.46 -12.05 0.93
N LEU A 573 -10.29 -12.76 2.04
CA LEU A 573 -8.96 -13.09 2.58
C LEU A 573 -8.13 -13.90 1.59
N GLY A 574 -8.72 -14.95 1.01
CA GLY A 574 -8.06 -15.79 0.01
C GLY A 574 -7.63 -15.01 -1.23
N ALA A 575 -8.50 -14.11 -1.75
CA ALA A 575 -8.17 -13.29 -2.91
C ALA A 575 -7.05 -12.28 -2.62
N LEU A 576 -7.09 -11.60 -1.47
CA LEU A 576 -6.03 -10.66 -1.06
C LEU A 576 -4.69 -11.38 -0.91
N ALA A 577 -4.66 -12.49 -0.17
CA ALA A 577 -3.46 -13.29 0.00
C ALA A 577 -2.91 -13.80 -1.34
N HIS A 578 -3.79 -14.28 -2.23
CA HIS A 578 -3.39 -14.76 -3.56
C HIS A 578 -2.77 -13.66 -4.42
N ARG A 579 -3.34 -12.44 -4.40
CA ARG A 579 -2.78 -11.28 -5.12
C ARG A 579 -1.42 -10.86 -4.55
N CYS A 580 -1.28 -10.82 -3.22
CA CYS A 580 -0.04 -10.45 -2.55
C CYS A 580 1.07 -11.49 -2.78
N LYS A 581 0.76 -12.80 -2.68
CA LYS A 581 1.70 -13.89 -3.03
C LYS A 581 2.18 -13.78 -4.47
N HIS A 582 1.28 -13.48 -5.42
CA HIS A 582 1.66 -13.25 -6.83
C HIS A 582 2.60 -12.03 -6.98
N ARG A 583 2.27 -10.92 -6.32
CA ARG A 583 3.11 -9.71 -6.31
C ARG A 583 4.51 -9.99 -5.76
N ASN A 584 4.61 -10.70 -4.63
CA ASN A 584 5.89 -11.07 -4.04
C ASN A 584 6.70 -11.95 -4.99
N LYS A 585 6.11 -13.02 -5.56
CA LYS A 585 6.78 -13.88 -6.55
C LYS A 585 7.37 -13.09 -7.73
N HIS A 586 6.61 -12.13 -8.25
CA HIS A 586 7.07 -11.27 -9.33
C HIS A 586 8.21 -10.33 -8.88
N SER A 587 8.13 -9.80 -7.66
CA SER A 587 9.16 -8.95 -7.06
C SER A 587 10.47 -9.73 -6.86
N VAL A 588 10.41 -10.95 -6.31
CA VAL A 588 11.55 -11.87 -6.17
C VAL A 588 12.25 -12.10 -7.51
N THR A 589 11.48 -12.36 -8.58
CA THR A 589 12.02 -12.60 -9.92
C THR A 589 12.77 -11.38 -10.51
N LYS A 590 12.48 -10.17 -10.03
CA LYS A 590 13.08 -8.91 -10.50
C LYS A 590 14.05 -8.28 -9.49
N LEU A 591 14.21 -8.89 -8.30
CA LEU A 591 14.86 -8.27 -7.16
C LEU A 591 16.31 -7.85 -7.47
N ALA A 592 17.11 -8.73 -8.07
CA ALA A 592 18.51 -8.42 -8.41
C ALA A 592 18.63 -7.18 -9.32
N SER A 593 17.84 -7.13 -10.39
CA SER A 593 17.85 -5.97 -11.31
C SER A 593 17.34 -4.69 -10.66
N TRP A 594 16.35 -4.82 -9.75
CA TRP A 594 15.83 -3.69 -9.00
C TRP A 594 16.86 -3.15 -8.02
N LEU A 595 17.58 -4.03 -7.31
CA LEU A 595 18.65 -3.66 -6.39
C LEU A 595 19.80 -2.96 -7.12
N ARG A 596 20.22 -3.46 -8.28
CA ARG A 596 21.23 -2.79 -9.11
C ARG A 596 20.80 -1.36 -9.47
N LYS A 597 19.58 -1.20 -9.98
CA LYS A 597 19.02 0.12 -10.30
C LYS A 597 19.01 1.06 -9.08
N LYS A 598 18.62 0.55 -7.91
CA LYS A 598 18.63 1.33 -6.66
C LYS A 598 20.04 1.71 -6.21
N PHE A 599 21.00 0.82 -6.41
CA PHE A 599 22.41 1.09 -6.13
C PHE A 599 22.96 2.19 -7.04
N ASP A 600 22.70 2.11 -8.35
CA ASP A 600 23.08 3.16 -9.31
C ASP A 600 22.47 4.52 -8.94
N GLN A 601 21.19 4.55 -8.60
CA GLN A 601 20.51 5.76 -8.13
C GLN A 601 21.16 6.34 -6.85
N ALA A 602 21.60 5.47 -5.93
CA ALA A 602 22.28 5.90 -4.72
C ALA A 602 23.66 6.52 -5.02
N LEU A 603 24.39 5.98 -6.00
CA LEU A 603 25.68 6.53 -6.44
C LEU A 603 25.52 7.89 -7.12
N VAL A 604 24.56 8.00 -8.03
CA VAL A 604 24.22 9.29 -8.67
C VAL A 604 23.88 10.33 -7.60
N ARG A 605 22.98 9.98 -6.66
CA ARG A 605 22.61 10.90 -5.57
C ARG A 605 23.81 11.29 -4.72
N ARG A 606 24.68 10.35 -4.36
CA ARG A 606 25.92 10.63 -3.60
C ARG A 606 26.78 11.65 -4.33
N ASP A 607 26.98 11.48 -5.63
CA ASP A 607 27.86 12.34 -6.42
C ASP A 607 27.24 13.73 -6.65
N THR A 608 25.92 13.82 -6.85
CA THR A 608 25.19 15.09 -6.86
C THR A 608 25.36 15.86 -5.54
N GLU A 609 25.18 15.20 -4.39
CA GLU A 609 25.33 15.89 -3.09
C GLU A 609 26.79 16.28 -2.80
N LYS A 610 27.76 15.49 -3.25
CA LYS A 610 29.19 15.86 -3.16
C LYS A 610 29.50 17.13 -3.93
N ASP A 611 28.93 17.29 -5.13
CA ASP A 611 29.08 18.50 -5.92
C ASP A 611 28.46 19.72 -5.20
N VAL A 612 27.27 19.57 -4.62
CA VAL A 612 26.65 20.62 -3.79
C VAL A 612 27.56 21.03 -2.63
N ILE A 613 28.08 20.07 -1.87
CA ILE A 613 28.99 20.34 -0.74
C ILE A 613 30.27 21.02 -1.25
N SER A 614 30.83 20.58 -2.38
CA SER A 614 32.05 21.16 -2.96
C SER A 614 31.85 22.63 -3.32
N ARG A 615 30.69 22.99 -3.89
CA ARG A 615 30.33 24.38 -4.17
C ARG A 615 30.13 25.20 -2.91
N LEU A 616 29.45 24.65 -1.89
CA LEU A 616 29.21 25.35 -0.61
C LEU A 616 30.52 25.69 0.11
N VAL A 617 31.51 24.79 0.06
CA VAL A 617 32.84 25.01 0.67
C VAL A 617 33.63 26.11 -0.03
N GLN A 618 33.36 26.37 -1.32
CA GLN A 618 33.98 27.47 -2.08
C GLN A 618 33.36 28.84 -1.78
N ILE A 619 32.17 28.89 -1.16
CA ILE A 619 31.54 30.17 -0.78
C ILE A 619 32.31 30.76 0.39
N ARG A 620 32.74 32.02 0.24
CA ARG A 620 33.44 32.79 1.28
C ARG A 620 32.53 33.00 2.48
N ASN A 621 33.00 32.67 3.69
CA ASN A 621 32.25 32.93 4.91
C ASN A 621 32.44 34.40 5.32
N PRO A 622 31.39 35.24 5.32
CA PRO A 622 31.50 36.67 5.67
C PRO A 622 31.76 36.90 7.16
N ASN A 623 31.58 35.87 8.00
CA ASN A 623 31.67 35.97 9.47
C ASN A 623 32.90 35.26 10.04
N ALA A 624 33.85 34.83 9.21
CA ALA A 624 35.10 34.21 9.66
C ALA A 624 36.26 35.20 9.57
N ASP A 625 37.21 35.10 10.50
CA ASP A 625 38.45 35.89 10.49
C ASP A 625 39.35 35.45 9.32
N GLY A 626 39.14 36.04 8.13
CA GLY A 626 39.95 35.85 6.92
C GLY A 626 39.17 35.62 5.62
N GLN A 627 39.89 35.20 4.57
CA GLN A 627 39.36 34.80 3.25
C GLN A 627 38.89 33.32 3.22
N GLN A 628 38.60 32.70 4.36
CA GLN A 628 38.25 31.28 4.40
C GLN A 628 36.79 31.04 3.99
N GLY A 629 36.58 30.00 3.18
CA GLY A 629 35.25 29.49 2.82
C GLY A 629 34.59 28.72 3.96
N TYR A 630 33.32 28.37 3.79
CA TYR A 630 32.64 27.47 4.74
C TYR A 630 33.33 26.09 4.79
N THR A 631 33.33 25.46 5.97
CA THR A 631 33.88 24.11 6.14
C THR A 631 32.76 23.07 6.33
N VAL A 632 33.05 21.81 6.02
CA VAL A 632 32.10 20.71 6.31
C VAL A 632 31.81 20.62 7.81
N GLN A 633 32.83 20.89 8.65
CA GLN A 633 32.65 20.90 10.10
C GLN A 633 31.73 22.04 10.56
N PHE A 634 31.85 23.23 9.97
CA PHE A 634 30.91 24.32 10.22
C PHE A 634 29.46 23.89 9.98
N PHE A 635 29.16 23.28 8.82
CA PHE A 635 27.80 22.82 8.52
C PHE A 635 27.32 21.71 9.47
N ARG A 636 28.20 20.80 9.90
CA ARG A 636 27.87 19.78 10.89
C ARG A 636 27.53 20.40 12.25
N THR A 637 28.36 21.32 12.73
CA THR A 637 28.11 22.03 14.00
C THR A 637 26.83 22.86 13.95
N GLN A 638 26.55 23.53 12.83
CA GLN A 638 25.28 24.24 12.63
C GLN A 638 24.08 23.29 12.65
N TRP A 639 24.20 22.11 12.02
CA TRP A 639 23.15 21.10 12.07
C TRP A 639 22.96 20.52 13.48
N GLU A 640 24.03 20.22 14.19
CA GLU A 640 24.00 19.74 15.58
C GLU A 640 23.32 20.77 16.50
N ASP A 641 23.61 22.06 16.33
CA ASP A 641 22.95 23.14 17.05
C ASP A 641 21.45 23.22 16.73
N GLN A 642 21.08 23.15 15.45
CA GLN A 642 19.66 23.10 15.04
C GLN A 642 18.92 21.90 15.63
N VAL A 643 19.57 20.73 15.65
CA VAL A 643 19.00 19.51 16.24
C VAL A 643 18.82 19.69 17.74
N ARG A 644 19.83 20.22 18.43
CA ARG A 644 19.76 20.50 19.87
C ARG A 644 18.61 21.44 20.19
N VAL A 645 18.54 22.61 19.53
CA VAL A 645 17.46 23.59 19.72
C VAL A 645 16.08 23.00 19.41
N ALA A 646 15.98 22.13 18.40
CA ALA A 646 14.71 21.51 18.05
C ALA A 646 14.26 20.45 19.08
N LEU A 647 15.19 19.73 19.72
CA LEU A 647 14.87 18.60 20.60
C LEU A 647 14.90 18.95 22.09
N ASP A 648 15.72 19.90 22.51
CA ASP A 648 15.76 20.41 23.87
C ASP A 648 14.59 21.36 24.10
N LYS A 649 13.54 20.80 24.69
CA LYS A 649 12.53 21.57 25.42
C LYS A 649 12.83 21.45 26.90
N GLU A 650 13.90 22.08 27.36
CA GLU A 650 14.02 22.37 28.79
C GLU A 650 12.86 23.29 29.21
N ASP A 651 12.44 23.26 30.47
CA ASP A 651 11.42 24.16 31.02
C ASP A 651 11.71 25.64 30.71
N ASP A 652 12.98 25.97 30.48
CA ASP A 652 13.48 27.28 30.06
C ASP A 652 12.96 27.72 28.68
N ALA A 653 12.73 26.80 27.73
CA ALA A 653 12.19 27.13 26.41
C ALA A 653 10.69 27.49 26.46
N ILE A 654 9.94 26.86 27.37
CA ILE A 654 8.53 27.24 27.65
C ILE A 654 8.50 28.57 28.37
N GLY A 655 9.38 28.76 29.35
CA GLY A 655 9.59 30.04 30.04
C GLY A 655 9.91 31.18 29.07
N GLN A 656 10.84 30.97 28.13
CA GLN A 656 11.25 31.97 27.15
C GLN A 656 10.20 32.22 26.07
N THR A 657 9.43 31.21 25.67
CA THR A 657 8.27 31.37 24.76
C THR A 657 7.14 32.16 25.44
N ASN A 658 6.83 31.83 26.70
CA ASN A 658 5.85 32.54 27.49
C ASN A 658 6.30 33.98 27.76
N LEU A 659 7.59 34.21 28.03
CA LEU A 659 8.20 35.53 28.19
C LEU A 659 8.13 36.35 26.89
N ALA A 660 8.45 35.74 25.75
CA ALA A 660 8.30 36.39 24.45
C ALA A 660 6.82 36.66 24.10
N THR A 661 5.89 35.85 24.62
CA THR A 661 4.43 36.06 24.49
C THR A 661 3.95 37.21 25.37
N PHE A 662 4.47 37.30 26.58
CA PHE A 662 4.27 38.44 27.46
C PHE A 662 4.68 39.74 26.75
N TYR A 663 5.92 39.82 26.27
CA TYR A 663 6.44 41.03 25.63
C TYR A 663 5.69 41.43 24.36
N LYS A 664 5.29 40.46 23.52
CA LYS A 664 4.51 40.73 22.30
C LYS A 664 3.10 41.25 22.63
N ASN A 665 2.42 40.61 23.56
CA ASN A 665 1.09 41.02 23.96
C ASN A 665 1.10 42.38 24.67
N GLU A 666 2.16 42.70 25.41
CA GLU A 666 2.35 44.00 26.06
C GLU A 666 2.58 45.12 25.03
N GLU A 667 3.25 44.83 23.91
CA GLU A 667 3.36 45.76 22.78
C GLU A 667 1.99 46.07 22.18
N VAL A 668 1.21 45.03 21.89
CA VAL A 668 -0.17 45.17 21.40
C VAL A 668 -1.03 45.96 22.39
N LEU A 669 -0.92 45.69 23.70
CA LEU A 669 -1.62 46.45 24.73
C LEU A 669 -1.20 47.92 24.77
N ASN A 670 0.09 48.23 24.59
CA ASN A 670 0.56 49.60 24.51
C ASN A 670 0.03 50.31 23.27
N GLU A 671 -0.08 49.66 22.11
CA GLU A 671 -0.72 50.23 20.93
C GLU A 671 -2.19 50.60 21.20
N TYR A 672 -2.97 49.72 21.85
CA TYR A 672 -4.35 50.03 22.25
C TYR A 672 -4.41 51.19 23.26
N ARG A 673 -3.50 51.23 24.24
CA ARG A 673 -3.43 52.33 25.23
C ARG A 673 -3.05 53.65 24.55
N ASP A 674 -2.14 53.63 23.60
CA ASP A 674 -1.70 54.81 22.84
C ASP A 674 -2.79 55.28 21.89
N GLN A 675 -3.55 54.38 21.27
CA GLN A 675 -4.73 54.69 20.48
C GLN A 675 -5.80 55.42 21.32
N VAL A 676 -6.01 55.01 22.58
CA VAL A 676 -6.93 55.69 23.51
C VAL A 676 -6.37 57.04 23.98
N ARG A 677 -5.05 57.17 24.15
CA ARG A 677 -4.38 58.41 24.64
C ARG A 677 -4.17 59.47 23.58
N SER A 678 -3.94 59.07 22.33
CA SER A 678 -3.43 59.94 21.27
C SER A 678 -4.08 59.74 19.90
N GLY A 679 -4.93 58.72 19.72
CA GLY A 679 -5.62 58.42 18.47
C GLY A 679 -6.93 59.18 18.26
N SER A 680 -7.51 59.01 17.07
CA SER A 680 -8.88 59.47 16.78
C SER A 680 -9.88 58.61 17.56
N TRP A 681 -10.76 59.26 18.32
CA TRP A 681 -11.78 58.58 19.12
C TRP A 681 -12.75 57.82 18.19
N PRO A 682 -13.18 56.60 18.55
CA PRO A 682 -14.16 55.85 17.78
C PRO A 682 -15.45 56.65 17.59
N ALA A 683 -16.16 56.41 16.48
CA ALA A 683 -17.36 57.16 16.12
C ALA A 683 -18.54 56.89 17.08
N THR A 684 -18.47 55.81 17.87
CA THR A 684 -19.52 55.42 18.81
C THR A 684 -18.98 55.10 20.21
N LEU A 685 -19.80 55.39 21.23
CA LEU A 685 -19.53 55.02 22.62
C LEU A 685 -19.41 53.50 22.82
N PHE A 686 -20.10 52.73 21.97
CA PHE A 686 -20.07 51.27 21.98
C PHE A 686 -18.70 50.73 21.57
N GLU A 687 -18.08 51.27 20.52
CA GLU A 687 -16.73 50.90 20.08
C GLU A 687 -15.68 51.27 21.13
N LEU A 688 -15.82 52.42 21.78
CA LEU A 688 -14.94 52.82 22.87
C LEU A 688 -15.04 51.86 24.07
N ASN A 689 -16.25 51.51 24.50
CA ASN A 689 -16.46 50.52 25.57
C ASN A 689 -15.90 49.15 25.21
N HIS A 690 -16.00 48.75 23.94
CA HIS A 690 -15.41 47.50 23.46
C HIS A 690 -13.88 47.51 23.55
N ILE A 691 -13.22 48.60 23.16
CA ILE A 691 -11.77 48.76 23.28
C ILE A 691 -11.34 48.71 24.75
N ILE A 692 -12.02 49.44 25.64
CA ILE A 692 -11.71 49.47 27.08
C ILE A 692 -11.90 48.09 27.71
N SER A 693 -12.99 47.38 27.39
CA SER A 693 -13.22 46.00 27.85
C SER A 693 -12.12 45.07 27.38
N THR A 694 -11.72 45.18 26.11
CA THR A 694 -10.65 44.36 25.52
C THR A 694 -9.30 44.61 26.19
N ILE A 695 -8.96 45.87 26.51
CA ILE A 695 -7.74 46.21 27.26
C ILE A 695 -7.78 45.57 28.65
N THR A 696 -8.90 45.71 29.36
CA THR A 696 -9.07 45.18 30.72
C THR A 696 -8.95 43.65 30.76
N GLU A 697 -9.59 42.95 29.81
CA GLU A 697 -9.51 41.50 29.67
C GLU A 697 -8.09 41.03 29.33
N ARG A 698 -7.40 41.72 28.42
CA ARG A 698 -6.03 41.37 28.01
C ARG A 698 -4.99 41.70 29.09
N GLU A 699 -5.15 42.77 29.85
CA GLU A 699 -4.35 43.04 31.06
C GLU A 699 -4.53 41.95 32.10
N ALA A 700 -5.77 41.54 32.39
CA ALA A 700 -6.03 40.45 33.32
C ALA A 700 -5.39 39.12 32.85
N ALA A 701 -5.35 38.88 31.54
CA ALA A 701 -4.63 37.74 30.96
C ALA A 701 -3.11 37.87 31.09
N GLN A 702 -2.54 39.07 30.95
CA GLN A 702 -1.11 39.35 31.17
C GLN A 702 -0.70 39.14 32.62
N HIS A 703 -1.49 39.59 33.58
CA HIS A 703 -1.22 39.35 35.01
C HIS A 703 -1.19 37.85 35.33
N LYS A 704 -2.09 37.06 34.75
CA LYS A 704 -2.06 35.59 34.87
C LYS A 704 -0.81 34.99 34.23
N LEU A 705 -0.36 35.50 33.09
CA LEU A 705 0.84 35.04 32.41
C LEU A 705 2.12 35.37 33.19
N ALA A 706 2.22 36.58 33.77
CA ALA A 706 3.31 36.98 34.67
C ALA A 706 3.36 36.08 35.92
N ALA A 707 2.21 35.79 36.52
CA ALA A 707 2.11 34.88 37.66
C ALA A 707 2.56 33.45 37.31
N LEU A 708 2.21 32.94 36.12
CA LEU A 708 2.69 31.65 35.62
C LEU A 708 4.21 31.62 35.38
N LEU A 709 4.82 32.77 35.09
CA LEU A 709 6.27 32.94 34.95
C LEU A 709 6.98 33.15 36.29
N GLY A 710 6.24 33.27 37.41
CA GLY A 710 6.79 33.55 38.74
C GLY A 710 7.45 34.93 38.85
N LYS A 711 7.05 35.91 38.01
CA LYS A 711 7.65 37.25 37.94
C LYS A 711 6.59 38.33 38.16
N ASP A 712 7.03 39.47 38.68
CA ASP A 712 6.17 40.65 38.84
C ASP A 712 5.83 41.29 37.48
N TYR A 713 4.58 41.71 37.32
CA TYR A 713 4.06 42.25 36.07
C TYR A 713 4.73 43.58 35.68
N GLU A 714 4.88 44.51 36.62
CA GLU A 714 5.50 45.82 36.33
C GLU A 714 6.99 45.68 36.07
N HIS A 715 7.66 44.75 36.75
CA HIS A 715 9.05 44.40 36.46
C HIS A 715 9.21 43.82 35.04
N LEU A 716 8.35 42.90 34.61
CA LEU A 716 8.36 42.37 33.25
C LEU A 716 8.07 43.45 32.20
N ARG A 717 7.09 44.31 32.49
CA ARG A 717 6.74 45.44 31.63
C ARG A 717 7.91 46.40 31.41
N GLY A 718 8.65 46.72 32.47
CA GLY A 718 9.85 47.56 32.41
C GLY A 718 11.04 46.90 31.72
N THR A 719 11.19 45.57 31.84
CA THR A 719 12.29 44.83 31.17
C THR A 719 12.08 44.63 29.69
N ARG A 720 10.86 44.82 29.16
CA ARG A 720 10.54 44.68 27.73
C ARG A 720 11.40 45.58 26.83
N THR A 721 11.65 46.82 27.24
CA THR A 721 12.43 47.81 26.47
C THR A 721 13.95 47.66 26.66
N THR A 722 14.40 46.76 27.53
CA THR A 722 15.82 46.46 27.70
C THR A 722 16.35 45.61 26.54
N GLU A 723 17.67 45.59 26.37
CA GLU A 723 18.33 44.76 25.38
C GLU A 723 17.90 43.29 25.45
N MET A 724 17.79 42.73 26.67
CA MET A 724 17.33 41.35 26.89
C MET A 724 15.88 41.12 26.41
N GLY A 725 14.99 42.10 26.65
CA GLY A 725 13.60 42.05 26.19
C GLY A 725 13.50 42.07 24.66
N MET A 726 14.26 42.97 24.02
CA MET A 726 14.32 43.06 22.56
C MET A 726 14.96 41.82 21.92
N LEU A 727 16.03 41.27 22.50
CA LEU A 727 16.64 40.01 22.05
C LEU A 727 15.67 38.83 22.15
N THR A 728 14.82 38.80 23.17
CA THR A 728 13.79 37.76 23.34
C THR A 728 12.70 37.85 22.26
N LEU A 729 12.25 39.06 21.92
CA LEU A 729 11.32 39.30 20.80
C LEU A 729 11.96 38.94 19.45
N LEU A 730 13.20 39.35 19.22
CA LEU A 730 13.95 39.03 18.00
C LEU A 730 14.18 37.53 17.85
N TRP A 731 14.53 36.84 18.94
CA TRP A 731 14.67 35.39 18.97
C TRP A 731 13.37 34.70 18.56
N ARG A 732 12.23 35.15 19.10
CA ARG A 732 10.91 34.61 18.74
C ARG A 732 10.60 34.84 17.27
N ALA A 733 10.76 36.07 16.78
CA ALA A 733 10.50 36.40 15.39
C ALA A 733 11.37 35.59 14.42
N LYS A 734 12.67 35.43 14.73
CA LYS A 734 13.59 34.58 13.96
C LYS A 734 13.18 33.10 14.01
N SER A 735 12.76 32.60 15.17
CA SER A 735 12.34 31.21 15.34
C SER A 735 11.04 30.91 14.57
N GLU A 736 10.06 31.81 14.64
CA GLU A 736 8.79 31.72 13.88
C GLU A 736 9.06 31.80 12.37
N LEU A 737 9.90 32.75 11.93
CA LEU A 737 10.29 32.89 10.52
C LEU A 737 11.05 31.66 10.02
N PHE A 738 11.97 31.12 10.80
CA PHE A 738 12.73 29.92 10.46
C PHE A 738 11.81 28.70 10.34
N ALA A 739 10.93 28.47 11.33
CA ALA A 739 9.94 27.40 11.27
C ALA A 739 9.07 27.52 10.02
N MET A 740 8.58 28.72 9.71
CA MET A 740 7.77 28.97 8.53
C MET A 740 8.55 28.76 7.21
N ALA A 741 9.80 29.22 7.14
CA ALA A 741 10.66 29.03 5.97
C ALA A 741 10.99 27.54 5.74
N VAL A 742 11.26 26.80 6.82
CA VAL A 742 11.50 25.36 6.79
C VAL A 742 10.24 24.62 6.35
N ASP A 743 9.08 24.95 6.91
CA ASP A 743 7.80 24.35 6.53
C ASP A 743 7.46 24.61 5.06
N VAL A 744 7.62 25.84 4.59
CA VAL A 744 7.40 26.19 3.17
C VAL A 744 8.37 25.42 2.26
N ARG A 745 9.64 25.30 2.65
CA ARG A 745 10.63 24.56 1.85
C ARG A 745 10.34 23.05 1.86
N ALA A 746 9.98 22.50 3.01
CA ALA A 746 9.54 21.14 3.21
C ALA A 746 8.33 20.79 2.33
N GLU A 747 7.29 21.64 2.31
CA GLU A 747 6.09 21.46 1.47
C GLU A 747 6.39 21.57 -0.02
N ARG A 748 7.36 22.41 -0.42
CA ARG A 748 7.79 22.56 -1.82
C ARG A 748 8.77 21.49 -2.26
N GLN A 749 9.48 20.82 -1.36
CA GLN A 749 10.52 19.85 -1.70
C GLN A 749 10.01 18.69 -2.58
N PRO A 750 8.81 18.11 -2.36
CA PRO A 750 8.23 17.12 -3.27
C PRO A 750 7.98 17.68 -4.67
N LEU A 751 7.57 18.95 -4.80
CA LEU A 751 7.31 19.61 -6.08
C LEU A 751 8.61 19.94 -6.84
N ILE A 752 9.67 20.32 -6.11
CA ILE A 752 10.97 20.70 -6.68
C ILE A 752 11.79 19.48 -7.11
N SER A 753 11.66 18.36 -6.41
CA SER A 753 12.42 17.13 -6.68
C SER A 753 11.83 16.23 -7.76
N THR A 754 10.61 16.52 -8.24
CA THR A 754 10.05 15.84 -9.42
C THR A 754 10.50 16.52 -10.69
N GLU A 755 11.54 15.97 -11.33
CA GLU A 755 11.76 16.19 -12.76
C GLU A 755 10.53 15.71 -13.56
N SER A 756 10.29 16.37 -14.70
CA SER A 756 9.25 16.10 -15.69
C SER A 756 9.29 14.64 -16.17
N GLY A 757 8.64 13.75 -15.42
CA GLY A 757 8.62 12.31 -15.67
C GLY A 757 8.26 11.47 -14.43
N ASN A 758 8.48 11.97 -13.21
CA ASN A 758 7.97 11.35 -11.99
C ASN A 758 6.59 11.92 -11.66
N ILE A 759 5.55 11.11 -11.88
CA ILE A 759 4.16 11.50 -11.68
C ILE A 759 3.88 11.62 -10.18
N LEU A 760 4.11 12.81 -9.62
CA LEU A 760 3.34 13.30 -8.48
C LEU A 760 1.88 13.29 -8.93
N GLY A 761 1.10 12.29 -8.49
CA GLY A 761 -0.28 12.13 -8.92
C GLY A 761 -1.07 13.43 -8.78
N THR A 762 -1.91 13.76 -9.76
CA THR A 762 -2.61 15.05 -9.90
C THR A 762 -3.29 15.49 -8.60
N ARG A 763 -3.91 14.53 -7.92
CA ARG A 763 -4.61 14.73 -6.64
C ARG A 763 -3.70 15.08 -5.47
N LEU A 764 -2.45 14.62 -5.47
CA LEU A 764 -1.46 14.91 -4.44
C LEU A 764 -0.81 16.27 -4.68
N LYS A 765 -0.50 16.59 -5.94
CA LYS A 765 -0.10 17.94 -6.36
C LYS A 765 -1.16 18.97 -5.95
N GLU A 766 -2.43 18.69 -6.23
CA GLU A 766 -3.56 19.54 -5.82
C GLU A 766 -3.68 19.69 -4.30
N LYS A 767 -3.47 18.62 -3.52
CA LYS A 767 -3.47 18.71 -2.05
C LYS A 767 -2.34 19.58 -1.51
N ILE A 768 -1.13 19.44 -2.06
CA ILE A 768 0.03 20.25 -1.68
C ILE A 768 -0.26 21.73 -2.06
N MET A 769 -0.71 21.98 -3.29
CA MET A 769 -1.08 23.33 -3.72
C MET A 769 -2.24 23.93 -2.90
N ALA A 770 -3.22 23.12 -2.47
CA ALA A 770 -4.31 23.54 -1.62
C ALA A 770 -3.89 23.75 -0.14
N ALA A 771 -2.83 23.08 0.33
CA ALA A 771 -2.23 23.36 1.63
C ALA A 771 -1.48 24.70 1.59
N ILE A 772 -0.65 24.90 0.55
CA ILE A 772 0.05 26.17 0.29
C ILE A 772 -0.96 27.33 0.19
N LYS A 773 -2.04 27.16 -0.57
CA LYS A 773 -3.08 28.20 -0.75
C LYS A 773 -3.90 28.49 0.51
N ARG A 774 -4.06 27.50 1.41
CA ARG A 774 -4.74 27.71 2.71
C ARG A 774 -3.86 28.51 3.68
N ARG A 775 -2.54 28.33 3.62
CA ARG A 775 -1.56 28.99 4.49
C ARG A 775 -1.05 30.32 3.93
N SER A 776 -1.28 30.59 2.64
CA SER A 776 -0.99 31.88 2.00
C SER A 776 -2.08 32.94 2.24
N LYS A 777 -3.17 32.61 2.93
CA LYS A 777 -4.11 33.63 3.39
C LYS A 777 -3.43 34.42 4.50
N PRO A 778 -3.57 35.76 4.52
CA PRO A 778 -3.09 36.55 5.64
C PRO A 778 -3.65 35.97 6.93
N VAL A 779 -2.84 35.91 7.98
CA VAL A 779 -3.38 35.86 9.33
C VAL A 779 -4.21 37.13 9.45
N ASP A 780 -5.53 37.00 9.51
CA ASP A 780 -6.38 38.13 9.89
C ASP A 780 -5.86 38.58 11.26
N VAL A 781 -5.24 39.77 11.27
CA VAL A 781 -4.62 40.41 12.43
C VAL A 781 -5.69 40.81 13.43
#